data_AF-A0A2R6NE62-F1
#
_entry.id   AF-A0A2R6NE62-F1
#
_cell.length_a   1.000
_cell.length_b   1.000
_cell.length_c   1.000
_cell.angle_alpha   90.00
_cell.angle_beta   90.00
_cell.angle_gamma   90.00
#
_symmetry.space_group_name_H-M   'P 1'
#
loop_
_entity.id
_entity.type
_entity.pdbx_description
1 polymer ?
#
loop_
_entity_poly.entity_id
_entity_poly.type
_entity_poly.pdbx_seq_one_letter_code
_entity_poly.pdbx_strand_id
1 'polypeptide(L)'
;MWSLLCLVSIPPLAIAVKITDIQGPAFLSPLLGQTVHDVTGTVTAKSSTGFYIQGEPSSDIRESYGLFVFSDSSSVRNSVSTGDSISLSGVVSEFRPSSSDDQTFLLGTELESPTNIKILSTGNTVAPLLLGPSPRRSPPTQQFSALDLVGPDGWLSVPNNQSRVDTVNATVQPDEFGLDFWSSLEGVLVTVPSPTATDFENSFGEFWVYGDWPITGQNSRGGITLTFGPDGFPDGNPETVIIGSPLDGTDNPSISVGKKFKDITGVVQQQFGFFYVIPLTAPSVTSSPSTTAPPTTLTHSTDACVITIGDYNVDNFAPNSTTVPQVADQIANFLKTPDLIFLQEIQDNSGPTDDGVVAADVTLQTLANAITAAGGSFAYNFTEVISVNDQDGGEIGGNIRPAYLFNKDKVTLVEGPPVGGPLDGNQPVIGADGKLTLTFNPGRIDPNNTVWDNARKPIAAAWQTTDGNRFFTINLHDTAKSGGEPSQGDPRPPINTDVTKRAGQVQVIATFAQALLALDPGASLIVAGDYNEFVQTRSVFAPFNNILFEVDEIANISIVERYTYVFDNENEQLDHIFVSKAVSEREVEVEHVHVNNWSLQLSDRASDHDPSVARLRGDTSLASSFTVLAVIFLFFFPMSTPALEILEEGYLIQWVGQDPSTGQPFKPSWVCKGDCAEELVDAWEAKRKYQGGPVVRSGVDQPCGCAETYTWTAQQHSESSGHWLEDNELIKSKTLRGVYVELRESDPRSRNHVGSGRYEGAYKNQQGVILSILLADNAAHEMIARVKLLDAQGTMISVPIYVLSPVPPSEPGQHGLILKGRHRGSVAKVREGYEGRWFVSIGKSLHFETAYESLARIMVDIENEENVRL
;
A
#
# COMPACT_ATOMS: atom_id res chain seq x y z
N MET A 1 -83.82 18.96 -17.09
CA MET A 1 -82.48 18.50 -17.51
C MET A 1 -81.50 18.86 -16.42
N TRP A 2 -81.16 17.89 -15.57
CA TRP A 2 -79.99 17.97 -14.68
C TRP A 2 -79.01 16.94 -15.24
N SER A 3 -77.89 17.39 -15.80
CA SER A 3 -76.85 16.51 -16.30
C SER A 3 -75.78 16.38 -15.21
N LEU A 4 -75.75 15.22 -14.56
CA LEU A 4 -74.62 14.77 -13.75
C LEU A 4 -73.45 14.46 -14.69
N LEU A 5 -72.34 15.21 -14.59
CA LEU A 5 -71.04 14.75 -15.05
C LEU A 5 -70.38 14.00 -13.89
N CYS A 6 -70.34 12.67 -13.97
CA CYS A 6 -69.43 11.86 -13.17
C CYS A 6 -68.02 12.02 -13.72
N LEU A 7 -67.14 12.70 -12.98
CA LEU A 7 -65.69 12.59 -13.16
C LEU A 7 -65.26 11.22 -12.64
N VAL A 8 -65.00 10.30 -13.57
CA VAL A 8 -64.32 9.03 -13.26
C VAL A 8 -62.85 9.34 -13.09
N SER A 9 -62.40 9.38 -11.83
CA SER A 9 -60.99 9.33 -11.46
C SER A 9 -60.45 7.95 -11.82
N ILE A 10 -59.78 7.82 -12.96
CA ILE A 10 -58.99 6.63 -13.29
C ILE A 10 -57.74 6.68 -12.39
N PRO A 11 -57.54 5.73 -11.46
CA PRO A 11 -56.30 5.70 -10.69
C PRO A 11 -55.12 5.50 -11.65
N PRO A 12 -53.99 6.19 -11.46
CA PRO A 12 -52.80 5.92 -12.25
C PRO A 12 -52.45 4.44 -12.13
N LEU A 13 -52.22 3.76 -13.26
CA LEU A 13 -51.60 2.44 -13.27
C LEU A 13 -50.22 2.60 -12.62
N ALA A 14 -50.10 2.21 -11.36
CA ALA A 14 -48.79 2.03 -10.73
C ALA A 14 -48.14 0.83 -11.42
N ILE A 15 -47.14 1.10 -12.26
CA ILE A 15 -46.27 0.07 -12.83
C ILE A 15 -45.49 -0.51 -11.65
N ALA A 16 -45.49 -1.84 -11.50
CA ALA A 16 -44.72 -2.51 -10.46
C ALA A 16 -43.22 -2.25 -10.67
N VAL A 17 -42.52 -1.85 -9.61
CA VAL A 17 -41.08 -1.58 -9.63
C VAL A 17 -40.33 -2.89 -9.84
N LYS A 18 -39.50 -2.94 -10.87
CA LYS A 18 -38.64 -4.10 -11.18
C LYS A 18 -37.25 -3.92 -10.55
N ILE A 19 -36.51 -5.03 -10.44
CA ILE A 19 -35.10 -5.00 -10.04
C ILE A 19 -34.28 -4.10 -11.00
N THR A 20 -34.56 -4.13 -12.30
CA THR A 20 -33.89 -3.26 -13.29
C THR A 20 -34.19 -1.77 -13.07
N ASP A 21 -35.36 -1.43 -12.53
CA ASP A 21 -35.70 -0.03 -12.18
C ASP A 21 -34.98 0.41 -10.90
N ILE A 22 -34.68 -0.53 -9.99
CA ILE A 22 -33.88 -0.29 -8.77
C ILE A 22 -32.41 -0.11 -9.13
N GLN A 23 -31.84 -1.02 -9.94
CA GLN A 23 -30.45 -0.92 -10.37
C GLN A 23 -30.23 0.32 -11.26
N GLY A 24 -31.06 0.49 -12.29
CA GLY A 24 -30.89 1.54 -13.28
C GLY A 24 -29.60 1.38 -14.11
N PRO A 25 -29.30 2.32 -15.01
CA PRO A 25 -28.18 2.23 -15.95
C PRO A 25 -26.90 2.96 -15.48
N ALA A 26 -26.81 3.36 -14.21
CA ALA A 26 -25.67 4.09 -13.64
C ALA A 26 -25.14 3.36 -12.40
N PHE A 27 -24.02 3.81 -11.83
CA PHE A 27 -23.43 3.17 -10.64
C PHE A 27 -24.33 3.24 -9.39
N LEU A 28 -25.10 4.32 -9.23
CA LEU A 28 -26.05 4.48 -8.13
C LEU A 28 -27.49 4.37 -8.62
N SER A 29 -28.31 3.76 -7.78
CA SER A 29 -29.73 3.57 -7.99
C SER A 29 -30.49 4.90 -8.20
N PRO A 30 -31.37 4.99 -9.22
CA PRO A 30 -32.29 6.12 -9.36
C PRO A 30 -33.39 6.13 -8.27
N LEU A 31 -33.51 5.05 -7.50
CA LEU A 31 -34.49 4.87 -6.43
C LEU A 31 -33.88 4.94 -5.03
N LEU A 32 -32.61 5.38 -4.90
CA LEU A 32 -31.92 5.51 -3.62
C LEU A 32 -32.78 6.19 -2.54
N GLY A 33 -32.91 5.53 -1.39
CA GLY A 33 -33.67 5.97 -0.23
C GLY A 33 -35.19 5.83 -0.36
N GLN A 34 -35.70 5.38 -1.51
CA GLN A 34 -37.13 5.17 -1.72
C GLN A 34 -37.56 3.82 -1.16
N THR A 35 -38.77 3.79 -0.58
CA THR A 35 -39.44 2.53 -0.25
C THR A 35 -40.11 1.98 -1.50
N VAL A 36 -39.75 0.76 -1.87
CA VAL A 36 -40.33 0.04 -3.00
C VAL A 36 -41.23 -1.09 -2.50
N HIS A 37 -42.25 -1.41 -3.28
CA HIS A 37 -43.28 -2.38 -2.93
C HIS A 37 -43.47 -3.41 -4.03
N ASP A 38 -43.84 -4.62 -3.61
CA ASP A 38 -44.13 -5.76 -4.48
C ASP A 38 -43.05 -6.01 -5.55
N VAL A 39 -41.77 -5.82 -5.18
CA VAL A 39 -40.61 -6.18 -6.02
C VAL A 39 -40.58 -7.69 -6.13
N THR A 40 -40.50 -8.22 -7.34
CA THR A 40 -40.51 -9.67 -7.59
C THR A 40 -39.17 -10.17 -8.09
N GLY A 41 -38.71 -11.32 -7.60
CA GLY A 41 -37.51 -12.00 -8.07
C GLY A 41 -37.42 -13.43 -7.54
N THR A 42 -36.55 -14.24 -8.14
CA THR A 42 -36.25 -15.60 -7.67
C THR A 42 -34.98 -15.59 -6.84
N VAL A 43 -35.02 -16.20 -5.65
CA VAL A 43 -33.86 -16.31 -4.76
C VAL A 43 -32.81 -17.21 -5.41
N THR A 44 -31.66 -16.65 -5.77
CA THR A 44 -30.56 -17.36 -6.45
C THR A 44 -29.52 -17.89 -5.48
N ALA A 45 -29.28 -17.17 -4.38
CA ALA A 45 -28.30 -17.54 -3.38
C ALA A 45 -28.62 -16.92 -2.01
N LYS A 46 -27.97 -17.43 -0.95
CA LYS A 46 -28.14 -16.95 0.42
C LYS A 46 -26.76 -16.72 1.05
N SER A 47 -26.63 -15.69 1.87
CA SER A 47 -25.42 -15.40 2.64
C SER A 47 -25.73 -15.34 4.14
N SER A 48 -24.70 -15.09 4.95
CA SER A 48 -24.83 -14.87 6.40
C SER A 48 -25.56 -13.57 6.75
N THR A 49 -25.61 -12.59 5.83
CA THR A 49 -26.16 -11.23 6.03
C THR A 49 -27.34 -10.91 5.12
N GLY A 50 -27.77 -11.83 4.25
CA GLY A 50 -28.89 -11.60 3.35
C GLY A 50 -29.16 -12.73 2.37
N PHE A 51 -29.79 -12.40 1.25
CA PHE A 51 -30.01 -13.31 0.14
C PHE A 51 -30.11 -12.53 -1.18
N TYR A 52 -29.80 -13.21 -2.29
CA TYR A 52 -29.79 -12.63 -3.63
C TYR A 52 -31.08 -13.00 -4.35
N ILE A 53 -31.68 -12.04 -5.04
CA ILE A 53 -32.82 -12.26 -5.92
C ILE A 53 -32.48 -11.84 -7.35
N GLN A 54 -33.02 -12.56 -8.32
CA GLN A 54 -32.86 -12.26 -9.74
C GLN A 54 -34.23 -12.14 -10.42
N GLY A 55 -34.41 -11.05 -11.17
CA GLY A 55 -35.60 -10.75 -11.96
C GLY A 55 -35.45 -11.13 -13.43
N GLU A 56 -36.36 -10.62 -14.25
CA GLU A 56 -36.27 -10.74 -15.71
C GLU A 56 -35.20 -9.76 -16.25
N PRO A 57 -34.33 -10.18 -17.18
CA PRO A 57 -33.34 -9.30 -17.79
C PRO A 57 -33.96 -8.12 -18.55
N SER A 58 -33.27 -6.97 -18.54
CA SER A 58 -33.61 -5.83 -19.39
C SER A 58 -33.07 -6.03 -20.82
N SER A 59 -33.65 -5.32 -21.79
CA SER A 59 -33.04 -5.17 -23.11
C SER A 59 -31.83 -4.23 -23.10
N ASP A 60 -31.72 -3.41 -22.05
CA ASP A 60 -30.57 -2.55 -21.80
C ASP A 60 -29.56 -3.30 -20.94
N ILE A 61 -28.37 -3.61 -21.49
CA ILE A 61 -27.34 -4.41 -20.81
C ILE A 61 -26.73 -3.71 -19.59
N ARG A 62 -26.98 -2.41 -19.43
CA ARG A 62 -26.50 -1.57 -18.34
C ARG A 62 -27.29 -1.80 -17.05
N GLU A 63 -28.55 -2.21 -17.18
CA GLU A 63 -29.45 -2.40 -16.05
C GLU A 63 -29.30 -3.82 -15.50
N SER A 64 -28.62 -3.95 -14.35
CA SER A 64 -28.56 -5.25 -13.67
C SER A 64 -29.97 -5.73 -13.30
N TYR A 65 -30.16 -7.04 -13.38
CA TYR A 65 -31.40 -7.73 -13.00
C TYR A 65 -31.21 -8.65 -11.79
N GLY A 66 -30.07 -8.50 -11.08
CA GLY A 66 -29.81 -9.07 -9.76
C GLY A 66 -29.90 -8.01 -8.66
N LEU A 67 -30.23 -8.42 -7.44
CA LEU A 67 -30.29 -7.53 -6.28
C LEU A 67 -29.98 -8.29 -5.00
N PHE A 68 -29.11 -7.74 -4.16
CA PHE A 68 -28.90 -8.23 -2.81
C PHE A 68 -29.98 -7.68 -1.87
N VAL A 69 -30.56 -8.55 -1.07
CA VAL A 69 -31.53 -8.19 -0.02
C VAL A 69 -30.84 -8.36 1.32
N PHE A 70 -30.43 -7.23 1.91
CA PHE A 70 -29.75 -7.20 3.19
C PHE A 70 -30.74 -7.44 4.34
N SER A 71 -30.34 -8.31 5.28
CA SER A 71 -31.02 -8.47 6.56
C SER A 71 -30.17 -9.30 7.52
N ASP A 72 -29.78 -8.69 8.64
CA ASP A 72 -29.16 -9.39 9.78
C ASP A 72 -30.12 -10.32 10.56
N SER A 73 -31.43 -10.24 10.30
CA SER A 73 -32.41 -11.12 10.94
C SER A 73 -32.36 -12.53 10.35
N SER A 74 -31.96 -13.50 11.17
CA SER A 74 -32.00 -14.92 10.81
C SER A 74 -33.42 -15.41 10.48
N SER A 75 -34.45 -14.84 11.12
CA SER A 75 -35.85 -15.17 10.81
C SER A 75 -36.27 -14.75 9.39
N VAL A 76 -35.79 -13.60 8.92
CA VAL A 76 -36.02 -13.13 7.54
C VAL A 76 -35.27 -14.04 6.58
N ARG A 77 -33.97 -14.29 6.81
CA ARG A 77 -33.17 -15.19 5.95
C ARG A 77 -33.72 -16.62 5.92
N ASN A 78 -34.31 -17.10 7.00
CA ASN A 78 -34.92 -18.43 7.08
C ASN A 78 -36.35 -18.48 6.52
N SER A 79 -36.96 -17.34 6.18
CA SER A 79 -38.29 -17.27 5.57
C SER A 79 -38.30 -17.61 4.07
N VAL A 80 -37.12 -17.70 3.44
CA VAL A 80 -36.94 -17.99 2.02
C VAL A 80 -35.89 -19.08 1.79
N SER A 81 -36.03 -19.79 0.67
CA SER A 81 -35.09 -20.80 0.17
C SER A 81 -34.63 -20.45 -1.24
N THR A 82 -33.44 -20.90 -1.62
CA THR A 82 -32.99 -20.83 -3.03
C THR A 82 -34.02 -21.50 -3.94
N GLY A 83 -34.35 -20.85 -5.05
CA GLY A 83 -35.40 -21.26 -5.98
C GLY A 83 -36.81 -20.78 -5.62
N ASP A 84 -37.01 -20.09 -4.50
CA ASP A 84 -38.29 -19.43 -4.21
C ASP A 84 -38.44 -18.19 -5.09
N SER A 85 -39.55 -18.09 -5.82
CA SER A 85 -39.98 -16.83 -6.42
C SER A 85 -40.75 -16.05 -5.36
N ILE A 86 -40.30 -14.84 -5.04
CA ILE A 86 -40.86 -14.04 -3.97
C ILE A 86 -41.33 -12.68 -4.47
N SER A 87 -42.22 -12.06 -3.68
CA SER A 87 -42.54 -10.64 -3.72
C SER A 87 -42.19 -10.03 -2.37
N LEU A 88 -41.52 -8.89 -2.33
CA LEU A 88 -41.17 -8.19 -1.08
C LEU A 88 -41.25 -6.66 -1.22
N SER A 89 -41.25 -5.98 -0.08
CA SER A 89 -41.04 -4.54 0.03
C SER A 89 -39.73 -4.28 0.78
N GLY A 90 -39.13 -3.11 0.58
CA GLY A 90 -37.92 -2.70 1.29
C GLY A 90 -37.53 -1.27 0.95
N VAL A 91 -36.39 -0.83 1.45
CA VAL A 91 -35.81 0.49 1.15
C VAL A 91 -34.59 0.28 0.28
N VAL A 92 -34.52 0.97 -0.85
CA VAL A 92 -33.34 0.94 -1.73
C VAL A 92 -32.21 1.70 -1.05
N SER A 93 -31.05 1.06 -0.95
CA SER A 93 -29.86 1.57 -0.28
C SER A 93 -28.65 1.42 -1.19
N GLU A 94 -27.67 2.30 -0.99
CA GLU A 94 -26.32 2.13 -1.52
C GLU A 94 -25.42 1.77 -0.35
N PHE A 95 -24.81 0.61 -0.41
CA PHE A 95 -24.01 0.07 0.68
C PHE A 95 -22.56 -0.12 0.26
N ARG A 96 -21.68 0.18 1.21
CA ARG A 96 -20.30 -0.32 1.24
C ARG A 96 -19.96 -0.65 2.68
N PRO A 97 -19.10 -1.65 2.95
CA PRO A 97 -18.74 -2.05 4.31
C PRO A 97 -18.31 -0.85 5.19
N SER A 98 -19.06 -0.59 6.27
CA SER A 98 -18.96 0.64 7.08
C SER A 98 -17.72 0.76 8.00
N SER A 99 -16.69 -0.06 7.82
CA SER A 99 -15.38 0.18 8.44
C SER A 99 -14.65 1.37 7.82
N SER A 100 -15.21 1.95 6.77
CA SER A 100 -14.65 3.05 6.01
C SER A 100 -15.45 4.36 6.12
N ASP A 101 -14.92 5.32 6.89
CA ASP A 101 -14.94 6.73 6.44
C ASP A 101 -14.05 6.90 5.18
N ASP A 102 -13.34 5.82 4.80
CA ASP A 102 -12.58 5.65 3.58
C ASP A 102 -13.52 5.58 2.37
N GLN A 103 -13.62 6.68 1.63
CA GLN A 103 -14.43 6.74 0.42
C GLN A 103 -13.79 5.94 -0.74
N THR A 104 -13.04 4.89 -0.46
CA THR A 104 -12.12 4.26 -1.42
C THR A 104 -12.76 3.09 -2.16
N PHE A 105 -13.83 2.51 -1.61
CA PHE A 105 -14.61 1.46 -2.26
C PHE A 105 -15.87 2.04 -2.91
N LEU A 106 -16.23 1.45 -4.05
CA LEU A 106 -17.49 1.71 -4.72
C LEU A 106 -18.68 1.33 -3.83
N LEU A 107 -19.78 2.05 -4.01
CA LEU A 107 -21.08 1.66 -3.47
C LEU A 107 -21.72 0.56 -4.33
N GLY A 108 -22.42 -0.36 -3.67
CA GLY A 108 -23.27 -1.36 -4.32
C GLY A 108 -24.74 -1.19 -3.94
N THR A 109 -25.64 -1.43 -4.89
CA THR A 109 -27.08 -1.24 -4.70
C THR A 109 -27.69 -2.46 -4.00
N GLU A 110 -28.41 -2.22 -2.92
CA GLU A 110 -29.10 -3.26 -2.17
C GLU A 110 -30.51 -2.85 -1.69
N LEU A 111 -31.26 -3.84 -1.22
CA LEU A 111 -32.55 -3.63 -0.57
C LEU A 111 -32.44 -3.93 0.92
N GLU A 112 -32.63 -2.90 1.75
CA GLU A 112 -32.64 -3.01 3.21
C GLU A 112 -34.06 -3.10 3.78
N SER A 113 -34.14 -3.45 5.06
CA SER A 113 -35.39 -3.51 5.84
C SER A 113 -36.51 -4.29 5.14
N PRO A 114 -36.25 -5.53 4.67
CA PRO A 114 -37.22 -6.28 3.88
C PRO A 114 -38.49 -6.59 4.69
N THR A 115 -39.64 -6.34 4.10
CA THR A 115 -40.97 -6.56 4.68
C THR A 115 -41.92 -7.16 3.65
N ASN A 116 -43.09 -7.64 4.10
CA ASN A 116 -44.14 -8.20 3.24
C ASN A 116 -43.64 -9.32 2.29
N ILE A 117 -42.66 -10.10 2.72
CA ILE A 117 -42.12 -11.21 1.94
C ILE A 117 -43.23 -12.26 1.74
N LYS A 118 -43.54 -12.53 0.48
CA LYS A 118 -44.52 -13.54 0.05
C LYS A 118 -43.85 -14.50 -0.93
N ILE A 119 -43.91 -15.78 -0.64
CA ILE A 119 -43.51 -16.83 -1.60
C ILE A 119 -44.64 -16.99 -2.63
N LEU A 120 -44.32 -16.76 -3.89
CA LEU A 120 -45.21 -16.89 -5.04
C LEU A 120 -45.18 -18.31 -5.62
N SER A 121 -43.99 -18.90 -5.71
CA SER A 121 -43.75 -20.29 -6.10
C SER A 121 -42.42 -20.78 -5.52
N THR A 122 -42.22 -22.10 -5.46
CA THR A 122 -41.00 -22.73 -4.93
C THR A 122 -40.36 -23.69 -5.94
N GLY A 123 -39.08 -23.98 -5.79
CA GLY A 123 -38.37 -24.95 -6.63
C GLY A 123 -38.12 -24.47 -8.07
N ASN A 124 -38.14 -23.16 -8.30
CA ASN A 124 -37.80 -22.59 -9.60
C ASN A 124 -36.29 -22.73 -9.84
N THR A 125 -35.89 -22.93 -11.09
CA THR A 125 -34.48 -22.93 -11.50
C THR A 125 -34.19 -21.61 -12.21
N VAL A 126 -33.09 -20.97 -11.82
CA VAL A 126 -32.55 -19.80 -12.51
C VAL A 126 -31.33 -20.25 -13.30
N ALA A 127 -31.33 -20.03 -14.62
CA ALA A 127 -30.16 -20.28 -15.43
C ALA A 127 -29.13 -19.16 -15.17
N PRO A 128 -27.89 -19.48 -14.79
CA PRO A 128 -26.86 -18.47 -14.65
C PRO A 128 -26.54 -17.84 -16.01
N LEU A 129 -26.14 -16.57 -16.01
CA LEU A 129 -25.59 -15.92 -17.18
C LEU A 129 -24.20 -16.51 -17.48
N LEU A 130 -24.10 -17.29 -18.54
CA LEU A 130 -22.83 -17.79 -19.03
C LEU A 130 -22.03 -16.63 -19.64
N LEU A 131 -20.88 -16.31 -19.05
CA LEU A 131 -19.94 -15.32 -19.59
C LEU A 131 -19.12 -15.92 -20.74
N GLY A 132 -18.51 -15.08 -21.56
CA GLY A 132 -17.63 -15.51 -22.65
C GLY A 132 -17.72 -14.64 -23.89
N PRO A 133 -17.04 -15.02 -24.99
CA PRO A 133 -17.00 -14.24 -26.22
C PRO A 133 -18.38 -14.09 -26.87
N SER A 134 -18.50 -13.05 -27.71
CA SER A 134 -19.67 -12.76 -28.53
C SER A 134 -20.25 -14.02 -29.20
N PRO A 135 -21.58 -14.24 -29.16
CA PRO A 135 -22.62 -13.30 -28.74
C PRO A 135 -22.90 -13.27 -27.22
N ARG A 136 -22.08 -13.93 -26.39
CA ARG A 136 -22.15 -13.78 -24.93
C ARG A 136 -21.48 -12.45 -24.50
N ARG A 137 -21.62 -12.12 -23.22
CA ARG A 137 -20.99 -10.96 -22.59
C ARG A 137 -19.60 -11.36 -22.07
N SER A 138 -18.57 -10.62 -22.49
CA SER A 138 -17.20 -10.72 -21.98
C SER A 138 -16.77 -9.38 -21.41
N PRO A 139 -15.99 -9.36 -20.32
CA PRO A 139 -15.44 -8.12 -19.82
C PRO A 139 -14.50 -7.46 -20.85
N PRO A 140 -14.43 -6.13 -20.91
CA PRO A 140 -13.41 -5.41 -21.66
C PRO A 140 -12.01 -5.75 -21.16
N THR A 141 -11.00 -5.60 -22.01
CA THR A 141 -9.64 -6.05 -21.72
C THR A 141 -8.66 -4.90 -21.51
N GLN A 142 -9.10 -3.67 -21.27
CA GLN A 142 -8.22 -2.49 -21.34
C GLN A 142 -8.41 -1.55 -20.13
N GLN A 143 -9.37 -0.62 -20.22
CA GLN A 143 -9.55 0.44 -19.23
C GLN A 143 -10.54 0.01 -18.15
N PHE A 144 -10.24 0.33 -16.89
CA PHE A 144 -11.18 0.14 -15.78
C PHE A 144 -12.34 1.12 -15.84
N SER A 145 -12.07 2.40 -16.14
CA SER A 145 -13.05 3.48 -16.19
C SER A 145 -12.66 4.57 -17.18
N ALA A 146 -13.65 5.26 -17.75
CA ALA A 146 -13.43 6.49 -18.51
C ALA A 146 -12.73 7.58 -17.67
N LEU A 147 -12.87 7.53 -16.34
CA LEU A 147 -12.29 8.50 -15.40
C LEU A 147 -10.79 8.31 -15.17
N ASP A 148 -10.18 7.24 -15.70
CA ASP A 148 -8.74 6.99 -15.63
C ASP A 148 -7.95 7.77 -16.69
N LEU A 149 -8.63 8.20 -17.75
CA LEU A 149 -8.01 8.81 -18.93
C LEU A 149 -7.70 10.30 -18.72
N VAL A 150 -7.20 10.65 -17.52
CA VAL A 150 -6.79 12.00 -17.13
C VAL A 150 -5.37 12.33 -17.55
N GLY A 151 -4.56 11.31 -17.82
CA GLY A 151 -3.15 11.42 -18.20
C GLY A 151 -2.73 10.29 -19.13
N PRO A 152 -1.48 10.32 -19.62
CA PRO A 152 -1.01 9.34 -20.59
C PRO A 152 -0.91 7.92 -19.99
N ASP A 153 -0.84 7.79 -18.66
CA ASP A 153 -0.62 6.52 -17.97
C ASP A 153 -1.93 5.89 -17.46
N GLY A 154 -3.09 6.36 -17.95
CA GLY A 154 -4.40 5.78 -17.62
C GLY A 154 -4.62 5.68 -16.11
N TRP A 155 -4.97 4.48 -15.64
CA TRP A 155 -5.21 4.20 -14.22
C TRP A 155 -3.96 4.34 -13.32
N LEU A 156 -2.77 4.47 -13.90
CA LEU A 156 -1.52 4.78 -13.18
C LEU A 156 -1.16 6.27 -13.24
N SER A 157 -1.97 7.10 -13.90
CA SER A 157 -1.70 8.53 -14.05
C SER A 157 -1.66 9.26 -12.71
N VAL A 158 -0.67 10.12 -12.55
CA VAL A 158 -0.56 11.08 -11.44
C VAL A 158 -0.93 12.50 -11.88
N PRO A 159 -1.48 13.35 -11.00
CA PRO A 159 -1.91 13.04 -9.64
C PRO A 159 -3.10 12.05 -9.62
N ASN A 160 -3.14 11.15 -8.62
CA ASN A 160 -4.24 10.20 -8.44
C ASN A 160 -5.50 10.88 -7.83
N ASN A 161 -6.60 10.12 -7.64
CA ASN A 161 -7.82 10.56 -6.95
C ASN A 161 -8.33 11.94 -7.43
N GLN A 162 -8.37 12.11 -8.76
CA GLN A 162 -8.83 13.35 -9.41
C GLN A 162 -10.34 13.38 -9.56
N SER A 163 -10.96 12.21 -9.58
CA SER A 163 -12.40 12.01 -9.67
C SER A 163 -12.82 10.81 -8.83
N ARG A 164 -14.12 10.61 -8.69
CA ARG A 164 -14.75 9.51 -7.95
C ARG A 164 -15.92 8.97 -8.73
N VAL A 165 -15.95 7.66 -8.94
CA VAL A 165 -17.02 6.97 -9.69
C VAL A 165 -18.39 7.27 -9.08
N ASP A 166 -18.54 7.12 -7.77
CA ASP A 166 -19.81 7.32 -7.06
C ASP A 166 -20.26 8.79 -7.10
N THR A 167 -19.31 9.73 -7.09
CA THR A 167 -19.61 11.17 -7.16
C THR A 167 -20.05 11.60 -8.55
N VAL A 168 -19.40 11.06 -9.59
CA VAL A 168 -19.77 11.34 -10.98
C VAL A 168 -21.08 10.62 -11.34
N ASN A 169 -21.26 9.40 -10.85
CA ASN A 169 -22.40 8.53 -11.11
C ASN A 169 -22.77 8.50 -12.61
N ALA A 170 -21.77 8.22 -13.45
CA ALA A 170 -21.97 8.15 -14.89
C ALA A 170 -22.88 6.98 -15.26
N THR A 171 -23.59 7.12 -16.38
CA THR A 171 -24.20 5.96 -17.04
C THR A 171 -23.11 4.98 -17.45
N VAL A 172 -23.26 3.71 -17.05
CA VAL A 172 -22.25 2.68 -17.31
C VAL A 172 -22.13 2.38 -18.80
N GLN A 173 -20.93 2.05 -19.25
CA GLN A 173 -20.58 1.61 -20.60
C GLN A 173 -19.91 0.22 -20.55
N PRO A 174 -20.70 -0.87 -20.33
CA PRO A 174 -20.19 -2.21 -20.07
C PRO A 174 -19.35 -2.84 -21.19
N ASP A 175 -19.49 -2.35 -22.42
CA ASP A 175 -18.73 -2.84 -23.57
C ASP A 175 -17.36 -2.14 -23.70
N GLU A 176 -17.10 -1.08 -22.93
CA GLU A 176 -15.89 -0.26 -23.02
C GLU A 176 -15.01 -0.35 -21.76
N PHE A 177 -15.62 -0.36 -20.57
CA PHE A 177 -14.89 -0.27 -19.30
C PHE A 177 -15.17 -1.45 -18.35
N GLY A 178 -14.11 -1.91 -17.67
CA GLY A 178 -14.15 -3.04 -16.75
C GLY A 178 -15.09 -2.87 -15.57
N LEU A 179 -15.01 -1.72 -14.88
CA LEU A 179 -15.86 -1.44 -13.71
C LEU A 179 -17.33 -1.39 -14.11
N ASP A 180 -17.62 -0.75 -15.23
CA ASP A 180 -18.94 -0.63 -15.82
C ASP A 180 -19.51 -2.01 -16.20
N PHE A 181 -18.66 -2.91 -16.72
CA PHE A 181 -19.05 -4.29 -17.03
C PHE A 181 -19.50 -5.04 -15.78
N TRP A 182 -18.66 -5.08 -14.74
CA TRP A 182 -18.95 -5.84 -13.53
C TRP A 182 -20.09 -5.20 -12.71
N SER A 183 -20.20 -3.88 -12.67
CA SER A 183 -21.32 -3.16 -12.06
C SER A 183 -22.66 -3.53 -12.71
N SER A 184 -22.71 -3.61 -14.05
CA SER A 184 -23.93 -4.01 -14.78
C SER A 184 -24.36 -5.47 -14.55
N LEU A 185 -23.57 -6.25 -13.80
CA LEU A 185 -23.85 -7.63 -13.42
C LEU A 185 -24.08 -7.79 -11.91
N GLU A 186 -24.09 -6.70 -11.13
CA GLU A 186 -24.22 -6.78 -9.67
C GLU A 186 -25.45 -7.59 -9.22
N GLY A 187 -25.23 -8.56 -8.32
CA GLY A 187 -26.26 -9.47 -7.81
C GLY A 187 -26.72 -10.56 -8.79
N VAL A 188 -26.25 -10.56 -10.03
CA VAL A 188 -26.62 -11.56 -11.05
C VAL A 188 -25.88 -12.86 -10.78
N LEU A 189 -26.58 -13.99 -10.94
CA LEU A 189 -25.97 -15.31 -10.95
C LEU A 189 -25.26 -15.54 -12.29
N VAL A 190 -23.94 -15.67 -12.27
CA VAL A 190 -23.09 -15.82 -13.46
C VAL A 190 -22.33 -17.15 -13.44
N THR A 191 -21.91 -17.61 -14.61
CA THR A 191 -20.94 -18.71 -14.75
C THR A 191 -19.69 -18.20 -15.46
N VAL A 192 -18.55 -18.33 -14.78
CA VAL A 192 -17.20 -18.15 -15.35
C VAL A 192 -16.77 -19.50 -15.95
N PRO A 193 -16.72 -19.64 -17.29
CA PRO A 193 -16.37 -20.90 -17.92
C PRO A 193 -14.87 -21.19 -17.84
N SER A 194 -14.53 -22.42 -17.42
CA SER A 194 -13.16 -22.98 -17.39
C SER A 194 -12.06 -21.99 -16.95
N PRO A 195 -12.17 -21.36 -15.75
CA PRO A 195 -11.26 -20.29 -15.37
C PRO A 195 -9.82 -20.75 -15.16
N THR A 196 -8.90 -19.80 -15.31
CA THR A 196 -7.47 -19.94 -14.96
C THR A 196 -7.10 -18.88 -13.93
N ALA A 197 -6.40 -19.27 -12.87
CA ALA A 197 -5.94 -18.38 -11.82
C ALA A 197 -4.73 -17.54 -12.26
N THR A 198 -4.74 -16.26 -11.92
CA THR A 198 -3.65 -15.32 -12.23
C THR A 198 -2.66 -15.15 -11.07
N ASP A 199 -3.07 -15.46 -9.84
CA ASP A 199 -2.27 -15.29 -8.62
C ASP A 199 -2.43 -16.50 -7.67
N PHE A 200 -1.88 -16.40 -6.46
CA PHE A 200 -2.09 -17.22 -5.29
C PHE A 200 -3.34 -16.77 -4.51
N GLU A 201 -3.76 -17.58 -3.55
CA GLU A 201 -4.81 -17.20 -2.61
C GLU A 201 -4.36 -16.15 -1.60
N ASN A 202 -5.21 -15.18 -1.31
CA ASN A 202 -5.01 -14.27 -0.18
C ASN A 202 -5.27 -14.97 1.17
N SER A 203 -5.09 -14.26 2.28
CA SER A 203 -5.30 -14.82 3.64
C SER A 203 -6.74 -15.29 3.93
N PHE A 204 -7.71 -14.95 3.08
CA PHE A 204 -9.11 -15.37 3.15
C PHE A 204 -9.42 -16.56 2.23
N GLY A 205 -8.42 -17.10 1.51
CA GLY A 205 -8.61 -18.16 0.52
C GLY A 205 -9.26 -17.68 -0.78
N GLU A 206 -9.27 -16.38 -1.03
CA GLU A 206 -9.82 -15.77 -2.25
C GLU A 206 -8.72 -15.60 -3.29
N PHE A 207 -9.06 -15.62 -4.57
CA PHE A 207 -8.07 -15.62 -5.66
C PHE A 207 -8.62 -15.06 -6.96
N TRP A 208 -7.75 -14.52 -7.80
CA TRP A 208 -8.10 -13.93 -9.08
C TRP A 208 -8.12 -14.95 -10.22
N VAL A 209 -9.08 -14.80 -11.14
CA VAL A 209 -9.19 -15.62 -12.35
C VAL A 209 -9.61 -14.81 -13.57
N TYR A 210 -9.31 -15.35 -14.75
CA TYR A 210 -10.03 -15.04 -15.99
C TYR A 210 -10.71 -16.32 -16.52
N GLY A 211 -11.82 -16.16 -17.25
CA GLY A 211 -12.56 -17.25 -17.89
C GLY A 211 -12.25 -17.41 -19.38
N ASP A 212 -13.01 -18.26 -20.07
CA ASP A 212 -12.94 -18.44 -21.53
C ASP A 212 -13.54 -17.24 -22.28
N TRP A 213 -12.80 -16.12 -22.31
CA TRP A 213 -13.05 -14.87 -23.03
C TRP A 213 -11.75 -14.22 -23.53
N PRO A 214 -11.80 -13.18 -24.39
CA PRO A 214 -10.60 -12.46 -24.79
C PRO A 214 -9.86 -11.87 -23.58
N ILE A 215 -8.54 -12.02 -23.56
CA ILE A 215 -7.64 -11.51 -22.52
C ILE A 215 -6.43 -10.85 -23.19
N THR A 216 -5.80 -9.90 -22.51
CA THR A 216 -4.49 -9.33 -22.84
C THR A 216 -3.46 -9.74 -21.79
N GLY A 217 -2.18 -9.43 -22.01
CA GLY A 217 -1.11 -9.69 -21.04
C GLY A 217 -0.78 -11.16 -20.71
N GLN A 218 -1.45 -12.16 -21.30
CA GLN A 218 -1.27 -13.56 -20.91
C GLN A 218 0.18 -14.04 -21.08
N ASN A 219 0.77 -14.54 -19.99
CA ASN A 219 2.10 -15.12 -19.98
C ASN A 219 2.09 -16.65 -20.11
N SER A 220 3.27 -17.23 -20.31
CA SER A 220 3.47 -18.66 -20.54
C SER A 220 3.04 -19.53 -19.35
N ARG A 221 3.04 -18.96 -18.14
CA ARG A 221 2.57 -19.64 -16.93
C ARG A 221 1.05 -19.73 -16.86
N GLY A 222 0.35 -18.79 -17.50
CA GLY A 222 -1.11 -18.64 -17.44
C GLY A 222 -1.58 -17.54 -16.49
N GLY A 223 -0.67 -16.71 -15.98
CA GLY A 223 -1.02 -15.43 -15.35
C GLY A 223 -1.22 -14.33 -16.39
N ILE A 224 -1.52 -13.11 -15.93
CA ILE A 224 -1.68 -11.94 -16.79
C ILE A 224 -0.65 -10.90 -16.35
N THR A 225 0.22 -10.50 -17.25
CA THR A 225 1.28 -9.52 -16.99
C THR A 225 0.78 -8.12 -17.30
N LEU A 226 1.08 -7.17 -16.42
CA LEU A 226 0.81 -5.76 -16.63
C LEU A 226 1.57 -5.29 -17.89
N THR A 227 0.85 -4.84 -18.92
CA THR A 227 1.44 -4.39 -20.19
C THR A 227 0.85 -3.06 -20.63
N PHE A 228 1.35 -2.50 -21.73
CA PHE A 228 0.61 -1.48 -22.45
C PHE A 228 -0.41 -2.15 -23.37
N GLY A 229 -1.66 -1.70 -23.28
CA GLY A 229 -2.73 -2.12 -24.16
C GLY A 229 -2.52 -1.63 -25.61
N PRO A 230 -3.23 -2.21 -26.60
CA PRO A 230 -3.29 -1.70 -27.97
C PRO A 230 -3.72 -0.23 -28.09
N ASP A 231 -4.37 0.33 -27.07
CA ASP A 231 -4.73 1.75 -27.00
C ASP A 231 -3.57 2.68 -26.58
N GLY A 232 -2.43 2.11 -26.16
CA GLY A 232 -1.22 2.82 -25.73
C GLY A 232 -1.21 3.22 -24.25
N PHE A 233 -2.20 2.81 -23.47
CA PHE A 233 -2.27 3.02 -22.02
C PHE A 233 -1.84 1.76 -21.26
N PRO A 234 -1.38 1.87 -20.00
CA PRO A 234 -1.23 0.71 -19.13
C PRO A 234 -2.55 -0.04 -19.00
N ASP A 235 -2.50 -1.34 -19.28
CA ASP A 235 -3.64 -2.25 -19.23
C ASP A 235 -3.80 -2.78 -17.81
N GLY A 236 -4.86 -2.40 -17.10
CA GLY A 236 -5.11 -2.86 -15.73
C GLY A 236 -5.76 -4.24 -15.65
N ASN A 237 -5.88 -4.93 -16.78
CA ASN A 237 -6.49 -6.26 -16.92
C ASN A 237 -7.88 -6.40 -16.25
N PRO A 238 -8.84 -5.51 -16.57
CA PRO A 238 -10.20 -5.52 -16.03
C PRO A 238 -11.01 -6.79 -16.32
N GLU A 239 -10.53 -7.64 -17.22
CA GLU A 239 -11.12 -8.93 -17.58
C GLU A 239 -10.90 -10.03 -16.55
N THR A 240 -10.16 -9.74 -15.49
CA THR A 240 -10.01 -10.60 -14.31
C THR A 240 -11.12 -10.34 -13.29
N VAL A 241 -11.40 -11.34 -12.45
CA VAL A 241 -12.38 -11.25 -11.36
C VAL A 241 -11.92 -12.08 -10.18
N ILE A 242 -12.15 -11.59 -8.96
CA ILE A 242 -11.80 -12.32 -7.74
C ILE A 242 -12.91 -13.32 -7.39
N ILE A 243 -12.50 -14.53 -7.01
CA ILE A 243 -13.37 -15.60 -6.52
C ILE A 243 -13.38 -15.56 -5.00
N GLY A 244 -14.55 -15.24 -4.43
CA GLY A 244 -14.73 -15.12 -2.98
C GLY A 244 -14.91 -16.46 -2.26
N SER A 245 -15.23 -16.40 -0.96
CA SER A 245 -15.56 -17.59 -0.17
C SER A 245 -16.88 -18.25 -0.61
N PRO A 246 -16.95 -19.59 -0.72
CA PRO A 246 -18.17 -20.29 -1.10
C PRO A 246 -19.35 -20.10 -0.15
N LEU A 247 -20.54 -19.85 -0.71
CA LEU A 247 -21.76 -19.58 0.06
C LEU A 247 -22.31 -20.81 0.81
N ASP A 248 -21.93 -22.03 0.42
CA ASP A 248 -22.28 -23.26 1.12
C ASP A 248 -21.36 -23.58 2.33
N GLY A 249 -20.34 -22.73 2.57
CA GLY A 249 -19.38 -22.89 3.65
C GLY A 249 -18.30 -23.94 3.38
N THR A 250 -18.14 -24.40 2.14
CA THR A 250 -16.97 -25.17 1.72
C THR A 250 -15.75 -24.26 1.53
N ASP A 251 -14.55 -24.82 1.63
CA ASP A 251 -13.31 -24.06 1.48
C ASP A 251 -12.84 -24.05 0.02
N ASN A 252 -12.33 -22.91 -0.44
CA ASN A 252 -11.63 -22.83 -1.72
C ASN A 252 -10.38 -23.74 -1.71
N PRO A 253 -9.98 -24.30 -2.86
CA PRO A 253 -8.74 -25.08 -2.96
C PRO A 253 -7.53 -24.17 -2.82
N SER A 254 -6.35 -24.73 -2.50
CA SER A 254 -5.09 -23.97 -2.62
C SER A 254 -4.81 -23.62 -4.09
N ILE A 255 -4.24 -22.45 -4.33
CA ILE A 255 -4.14 -21.78 -5.63
C ILE A 255 -2.66 -21.55 -6.01
N SER A 256 -2.42 -21.40 -7.30
CA SER A 256 -1.13 -21.02 -7.88
C SER A 256 -1.40 -20.43 -9.26
N VAL A 257 -0.53 -19.52 -9.70
CA VAL A 257 -0.57 -18.94 -11.04
C VAL A 257 -0.68 -20.03 -12.10
N GLY A 258 -1.69 -19.94 -12.98
CA GLY A 258 -1.94 -20.87 -14.08
C GLY A 258 -2.78 -22.10 -13.72
N LYS A 259 -3.23 -22.25 -12.47
CA LYS A 259 -4.13 -23.33 -12.08
C LYS A 259 -5.48 -23.18 -12.77
N LYS A 260 -6.03 -24.28 -13.29
CA LYS A 260 -7.29 -24.29 -14.05
C LYS A 260 -8.39 -24.98 -13.27
N PHE A 261 -9.62 -24.56 -13.53
CA PHE A 261 -10.81 -25.04 -12.83
C PHE A 261 -11.88 -25.53 -13.81
N LYS A 262 -12.87 -26.24 -13.27
CA LYS A 262 -14.18 -26.36 -13.92
C LYS A 262 -14.90 -25.02 -13.83
N ASP A 263 -15.98 -24.87 -14.59
CA ASP A 263 -16.86 -23.70 -14.53
C ASP A 263 -17.21 -23.34 -13.09
N ILE A 264 -17.03 -22.07 -12.73
CA ILE A 264 -17.37 -21.52 -11.42
C ILE A 264 -18.68 -20.75 -11.59
N THR A 265 -19.69 -21.10 -10.80
CA THR A 265 -20.99 -20.40 -10.79
C THR A 265 -21.17 -19.71 -9.45
N GLY A 266 -21.53 -18.43 -9.49
CA GLY A 266 -21.63 -17.58 -8.31
C GLY A 266 -22.41 -16.31 -8.59
N VAL A 267 -22.63 -15.51 -7.54
CA VAL A 267 -23.27 -14.19 -7.65
C VAL A 267 -22.21 -13.11 -7.71
N VAL A 268 -22.41 -12.13 -8.59
CA VAL A 268 -21.50 -10.97 -8.65
C VAL A 268 -21.81 -10.02 -7.50
N GLN A 269 -20.78 -9.55 -6.79
CA GLN A 269 -20.92 -8.58 -5.72
C GLN A 269 -19.70 -7.67 -5.67
N GLN A 270 -19.90 -6.36 -5.54
CA GLN A 270 -18.81 -5.45 -5.16
C GLN A 270 -18.61 -5.54 -3.65
N GLN A 271 -17.38 -5.82 -3.22
CA GLN A 271 -16.99 -5.72 -1.82
C GLN A 271 -15.49 -5.44 -1.70
N PHE A 272 -15.07 -4.76 -0.63
CA PHE A 272 -13.65 -4.49 -0.32
C PHE A 272 -12.84 -3.86 -1.47
N GLY A 273 -13.51 -3.09 -2.33
CA GLY A 273 -12.86 -2.40 -3.44
C GLY A 273 -12.68 -3.22 -4.72
N PHE A 274 -13.27 -4.42 -4.81
CA PHE A 274 -13.21 -5.27 -6.00
C PHE A 274 -14.58 -5.88 -6.34
N PHE A 275 -14.76 -6.27 -7.60
CA PHE A 275 -15.88 -7.11 -8.00
C PHE A 275 -15.55 -8.59 -7.82
N TYR A 276 -16.38 -9.26 -7.03
CA TYR A 276 -16.27 -10.68 -6.74
C TYR A 276 -17.30 -11.49 -7.52
N VAL A 277 -16.93 -12.71 -7.90
CA VAL A 277 -17.89 -13.79 -8.06
C VAL A 277 -17.86 -14.61 -6.77
N ILE A 278 -18.92 -14.51 -5.96
CA ILE A 278 -19.05 -15.30 -4.74
C ILE A 278 -19.61 -16.69 -5.13
N PRO A 279 -18.79 -17.75 -5.10
CA PRO A 279 -19.19 -19.03 -5.68
C PRO A 279 -20.27 -19.70 -4.83
N LEU A 280 -21.17 -20.44 -5.48
CA LEU A 280 -22.21 -21.20 -4.75
C LEU A 280 -21.61 -22.34 -3.92
N THR A 281 -20.53 -22.94 -4.42
CA THR A 281 -19.80 -24.08 -3.83
C THR A 281 -18.32 -23.94 -4.18
N ALA A 282 -17.43 -24.58 -3.42
CA ALA A 282 -15.99 -24.58 -3.69
C ALA A 282 -15.64 -24.91 -5.15
N PRO A 283 -14.81 -24.09 -5.81
CA PRO A 283 -14.28 -24.37 -7.14
C PRO A 283 -13.54 -25.72 -7.21
N SER A 284 -13.68 -26.40 -8.35
CA SER A 284 -13.02 -27.69 -8.59
C SER A 284 -11.84 -27.54 -9.56
N VAL A 285 -10.63 -27.87 -9.10
CA VAL A 285 -9.41 -27.85 -9.93
C VAL A 285 -9.47 -28.91 -11.02
N THR A 286 -9.09 -28.55 -12.25
CA THR A 286 -8.96 -29.46 -13.41
C THR A 286 -7.51 -29.77 -13.74
N SER A 287 -6.62 -28.80 -13.58
CA SER A 287 -5.17 -29.00 -13.77
C SER A 287 -4.34 -27.98 -13.00
N SER A 288 -3.16 -28.40 -12.55
CA SER A 288 -2.13 -27.52 -12.02
C SER A 288 -0.96 -27.43 -13.01
N PRO A 289 -0.30 -26.27 -13.13
CA PRO A 289 0.92 -26.14 -13.91
C PRO A 289 2.12 -26.86 -13.26
N SER A 290 3.20 -27.02 -14.03
CA SER A 290 4.44 -27.66 -13.55
C SER A 290 5.13 -26.81 -12.49
N THR A 291 5.69 -27.42 -11.46
CA THR A 291 6.40 -26.67 -10.39
C THR A 291 7.84 -26.33 -10.76
N THR A 292 8.33 -26.85 -11.89
CA THR A 292 9.75 -26.75 -12.25
C THR A 292 9.99 -25.50 -13.09
N ALA A 293 10.48 -24.44 -12.45
CA ALA A 293 11.10 -23.32 -13.15
C ALA A 293 12.43 -23.78 -13.78
N PRO A 294 12.73 -23.42 -15.04
CA PRO A 294 14.03 -23.71 -15.62
C PRO A 294 15.11 -22.81 -14.97
N PRO A 295 16.32 -23.33 -14.71
CA PRO A 295 17.46 -22.47 -14.36
C PRO A 295 17.86 -21.61 -15.57
N THR A 296 18.54 -20.49 -15.32
CA THR A 296 19.04 -19.63 -16.39
C THR A 296 19.93 -20.39 -17.37
N THR A 297 19.92 -20.06 -18.65
CA THR A 297 20.91 -20.55 -19.62
C THR A 297 22.21 -19.77 -19.59
N LEU A 298 22.20 -18.56 -19.01
CA LEU A 298 23.36 -17.70 -18.86
C LEU A 298 24.32 -18.26 -17.81
N THR A 299 25.59 -18.39 -18.18
CA THR A 299 26.66 -18.87 -17.29
C THR A 299 27.76 -17.84 -17.20
N HIS A 300 28.50 -17.88 -16.08
CA HIS A 300 29.71 -17.08 -15.93
C HIS A 300 30.66 -17.28 -17.13
N SER A 301 31.46 -16.25 -17.43
CA SER A 301 32.42 -16.26 -18.53
C SER A 301 33.85 -16.16 -18.01
N THR A 302 34.81 -16.77 -18.70
CA THR A 302 36.24 -16.54 -18.42
C THR A 302 36.77 -15.26 -19.07
N ASP A 303 36.05 -14.67 -20.04
CA ASP A 303 36.37 -13.38 -20.66
C ASP A 303 36.20 -12.26 -19.63
N ALA A 304 37.29 -11.57 -19.25
CA ALA A 304 37.30 -10.50 -18.25
C ALA A 304 36.35 -9.34 -18.59
N CYS A 305 36.04 -9.13 -19.88
CA CYS A 305 35.11 -8.12 -20.35
C CYS A 305 33.64 -8.56 -20.31
N VAL A 306 33.33 -9.80 -19.89
CA VAL A 306 31.94 -10.29 -19.75
C VAL A 306 31.67 -10.57 -18.29
N ILE A 307 30.59 -9.99 -17.78
CA ILE A 307 30.16 -10.10 -16.38
C ILE A 307 28.72 -10.61 -16.37
N THR A 308 28.45 -11.64 -15.57
CA THR A 308 27.08 -12.01 -15.21
C THR A 308 26.65 -11.29 -13.94
N ILE A 309 25.44 -10.73 -13.97
CA ILE A 309 24.84 -9.96 -12.88
C ILE A 309 23.56 -10.67 -12.45
N GLY A 310 23.40 -10.91 -11.15
CA GLY A 310 22.11 -11.29 -10.56
C GLY A 310 21.45 -10.08 -9.91
N ASP A 311 20.13 -9.97 -9.99
CA ASP A 311 19.32 -9.04 -9.20
C ASP A 311 18.29 -9.84 -8.41
N TYR A 312 18.28 -9.69 -7.08
CA TYR A 312 17.44 -10.52 -6.23
C TYR A 312 17.08 -9.85 -4.89
N ASN A 313 15.81 -9.47 -4.76
CA ASN A 313 15.17 -9.19 -3.48
C ASN A 313 14.91 -10.53 -2.75
N VAL A 314 15.51 -10.71 -1.56
CA VAL A 314 15.49 -11.99 -0.82
C VAL A 314 14.56 -12.00 0.40
N ASP A 315 13.62 -11.04 0.49
CA ASP A 315 12.55 -10.93 1.50
C ASP A 315 13.01 -11.04 2.97
N ASN A 316 13.24 -9.88 3.61
CA ASN A 316 13.60 -9.74 5.03
C ASN A 316 14.66 -10.75 5.50
N PHE A 317 15.77 -10.82 4.76
CA PHE A 317 16.76 -11.87 4.93
C PHE A 317 17.73 -11.58 6.07
N ALA A 318 17.81 -12.51 7.03
CA ALA A 318 18.65 -12.47 8.22
C ALA A 318 19.44 -13.78 8.42
N PRO A 319 20.43 -13.86 9.33
CA PRO A 319 21.26 -15.06 9.49
C PRO A 319 20.47 -16.32 9.92
N ASN A 320 19.31 -16.12 10.55
CA ASN A 320 18.44 -17.18 11.07
C ASN A 320 17.19 -17.42 10.21
N SER A 321 17.06 -16.77 9.05
CA SER A 321 15.92 -16.98 8.15
C SER A 321 15.83 -18.45 7.75
N THR A 322 14.62 -19.02 7.78
CA THR A 322 14.39 -20.42 7.39
C THR A 322 14.61 -20.64 5.88
N THR A 323 14.56 -19.57 5.10
CA THR A 323 14.73 -19.54 3.63
C THR A 323 16.20 -19.56 3.20
N VAL A 324 17.18 -19.42 4.11
CA VAL A 324 18.63 -19.44 3.79
C VAL A 324 19.03 -20.58 2.83
N PRO A 325 18.62 -21.85 3.03
CA PRO A 325 18.98 -22.92 2.11
C PRO A 325 18.35 -22.79 0.72
N GLN A 326 17.12 -22.28 0.62
CA GLN A 326 16.41 -22.13 -0.65
C GLN A 326 16.98 -20.97 -1.47
N VAL A 327 17.20 -19.81 -0.84
CA VAL A 327 17.86 -18.66 -1.50
C VAL A 327 19.25 -19.04 -1.99
N ALA A 328 20.02 -19.77 -1.17
CA ALA A 328 21.33 -20.26 -1.56
C ALA A 328 21.30 -21.22 -2.76
N ASP A 329 20.35 -22.15 -2.79
CA ASP A 329 20.16 -23.08 -3.92
C ASP A 329 19.74 -22.34 -5.20
N GLN A 330 18.84 -21.38 -5.09
CA GLN A 330 18.43 -20.54 -6.22
C GLN A 330 19.62 -19.79 -6.80
N ILE A 331 20.45 -19.13 -5.98
CA ILE A 331 21.65 -18.43 -6.46
C ILE A 331 22.68 -19.41 -7.07
N ALA A 332 22.95 -20.53 -6.40
CA ALA A 332 23.96 -21.50 -6.84
C ALA A 332 23.57 -22.19 -8.15
N ASN A 333 22.35 -22.72 -8.21
CA ASN A 333 21.93 -23.71 -9.18
C ASN A 333 20.93 -23.16 -10.20
N PHE A 334 20.08 -22.21 -9.82
CA PHE A 334 19.11 -21.58 -10.74
C PHE A 334 19.66 -20.35 -11.44
N LEU A 335 20.38 -19.47 -10.73
CA LEU A 335 21.09 -18.32 -11.31
C LEU A 335 22.51 -18.67 -11.79
N LYS A 336 22.97 -19.90 -11.51
CA LYS A 336 24.28 -20.44 -11.90
C LYS A 336 25.46 -19.58 -11.43
N THR A 337 25.38 -19.06 -10.21
CA THR A 337 26.45 -18.31 -9.54
C THR A 337 26.96 -17.08 -10.35
N PRO A 338 26.15 -16.00 -10.47
CA PRO A 338 26.56 -14.78 -11.19
C PRO A 338 27.86 -14.12 -10.64
N ASP A 339 28.63 -13.42 -11.47
CA ASP A 339 29.88 -12.78 -11.04
C ASP A 339 29.66 -11.62 -10.02
N LEU A 340 28.51 -10.94 -10.09
CA LEU A 340 28.08 -9.88 -9.18
C LEU A 340 26.58 -10.02 -8.91
N ILE A 341 26.13 -9.89 -7.66
CA ILE A 341 24.71 -9.96 -7.29
C ILE A 341 24.32 -8.69 -6.57
N PHE A 342 23.25 -8.06 -7.04
CA PHE A 342 22.52 -6.99 -6.40
C PHE A 342 21.50 -7.65 -5.48
N LEU A 343 21.67 -7.49 -4.18
CA LEU A 343 20.74 -8.00 -3.17
C LEU A 343 19.95 -6.84 -2.58
N GLN A 344 18.65 -7.04 -2.39
CA GLN A 344 17.77 -6.18 -1.62
C GLN A 344 17.22 -6.97 -0.42
N GLU A 345 16.56 -6.29 0.51
CA GLU A 345 15.94 -6.93 1.68
C GLU A 345 16.95 -7.62 2.64
N ILE A 346 18.19 -7.12 2.71
CA ILE A 346 19.18 -7.64 3.67
C ILE A 346 19.02 -6.97 5.03
N GLN A 347 18.63 -7.76 6.03
CA GLN A 347 18.58 -7.36 7.43
C GLN A 347 19.96 -7.41 8.10
N ASP A 348 20.06 -6.75 9.25
CA ASP A 348 21.29 -6.73 10.03
C ASP A 348 21.49 -8.07 10.74
N ASN A 349 22.58 -8.18 11.50
CA ASN A 349 22.97 -9.42 12.14
C ASN A 349 21.97 -9.91 13.21
N SER A 350 21.03 -9.07 13.65
CA SER A 350 19.99 -9.39 14.64
C SER A 350 18.61 -9.65 14.01
N GLY A 351 18.48 -9.49 12.69
CA GLY A 351 17.23 -9.66 11.97
C GLY A 351 16.16 -8.69 12.50
N PRO A 352 14.90 -9.12 12.75
CA PRO A 352 13.83 -8.23 13.20
C PRO A 352 13.97 -7.75 14.66
N THR A 353 15.05 -8.10 15.35
CA THR A 353 15.23 -7.73 16.77
C THR A 353 15.80 -6.32 16.87
N ASP A 354 14.99 -5.36 17.34
CA ASP A 354 15.43 -3.98 17.59
C ASP A 354 16.34 -3.87 18.82
N ASP A 355 17.65 -4.10 18.62
CA ASP A 355 18.69 -4.05 19.66
C ASP A 355 19.81 -3.02 19.37
N GLY A 356 19.66 -2.22 18.32
CA GLY A 356 20.61 -1.19 17.89
C GLY A 356 21.77 -1.69 17.03
N VAL A 357 21.81 -2.99 16.67
CA VAL A 357 22.75 -3.52 15.68
C VAL A 357 22.40 -3.01 14.28
N VAL A 358 23.40 -2.60 13.49
CA VAL A 358 23.17 -2.05 12.14
C VAL A 358 24.05 -2.70 11.06
N ALA A 359 24.98 -3.56 11.44
CA ALA A 359 25.86 -4.27 10.50
C ALA A 359 25.20 -5.55 10.00
N ALA A 360 25.42 -5.92 8.73
CA ALA A 360 24.87 -7.13 8.10
C ALA A 360 25.95 -8.14 7.67
N ASP A 361 27.18 -8.00 8.17
CA ASP A 361 28.32 -8.84 7.79
C ASP A 361 28.12 -10.32 8.15
N VAL A 362 27.45 -10.63 9.27
CA VAL A 362 27.10 -12.01 9.63
C VAL A 362 25.99 -12.55 8.73
N THR A 363 25.01 -11.71 8.37
CA THR A 363 23.93 -12.05 7.42
C THR A 363 24.49 -12.42 6.06
N LEU A 364 25.31 -11.53 5.48
CA LEU A 364 25.91 -11.72 4.16
C LEU A 364 26.91 -12.88 4.15
N GLN A 365 27.71 -13.04 5.21
CA GLN A 365 28.63 -14.17 5.34
C GLN A 365 27.88 -15.52 5.44
N THR A 366 26.73 -15.54 6.12
CA THR A 366 25.86 -16.72 6.23
C THR A 366 25.35 -17.14 4.86
N LEU A 367 24.83 -16.19 4.08
CA LEU A 367 24.37 -16.44 2.72
C LEU A 367 25.51 -16.92 1.79
N ALA A 368 26.66 -16.24 1.80
CA ALA A 368 27.82 -16.62 0.97
C ALA A 368 28.31 -18.05 1.26
N ASN A 369 28.32 -18.44 2.55
CA ASN A 369 28.67 -19.79 2.96
C ASN A 369 27.62 -20.82 2.51
N ALA A 370 26.33 -20.48 2.64
CA ALA A 370 25.24 -21.34 2.21
C ALA A 370 25.26 -21.57 0.69
N ILE A 371 25.54 -20.53 -0.12
CA ILE A 371 25.67 -20.66 -1.58
C ILE A 371 26.83 -21.60 -1.95
N THR A 372 27.97 -21.45 -1.26
CA THR A 372 29.11 -22.35 -1.46
C THR A 372 28.74 -23.81 -1.11
N ALA A 373 28.01 -24.01 -0.01
CA ALA A 373 27.54 -25.33 0.41
C ALA A 373 26.48 -25.93 -0.54
N ALA A 374 25.68 -25.10 -1.20
CA ALA A 374 24.69 -25.49 -2.20
C ALA A 374 25.32 -25.86 -3.57
N GLY A 375 26.64 -25.73 -3.71
CA GLY A 375 27.38 -26.10 -4.93
C GLY A 375 27.76 -24.92 -5.82
N GLY A 376 27.72 -23.68 -5.30
CA GLY A 376 28.16 -22.49 -6.03
C GLY A 376 29.57 -22.64 -6.60
N SER A 377 29.80 -22.08 -7.79
CA SER A 377 31.06 -22.27 -8.55
C SER A 377 32.29 -21.63 -7.88
N PHE A 378 32.08 -20.66 -6.99
CA PHE A 378 33.11 -19.97 -6.22
C PHE A 378 32.50 -19.41 -4.92
N ALA A 379 33.37 -19.06 -3.97
CA ALA A 379 32.97 -18.41 -2.74
C ALA A 379 32.82 -16.90 -2.99
N TYR A 380 31.66 -16.33 -2.64
CA TYR A 380 31.41 -14.91 -2.74
C TYR A 380 32.15 -14.12 -1.66
N ASN A 381 32.67 -12.96 -2.05
CA ASN A 381 32.88 -11.85 -1.14
C ASN A 381 31.63 -10.96 -1.12
N PHE A 382 31.54 -10.05 -0.16
CA PHE A 382 30.43 -9.12 -0.05
C PHE A 382 30.87 -7.72 0.34
N THR A 383 30.01 -6.74 0.08
CA THR A 383 30.18 -5.37 0.57
C THR A 383 28.82 -4.73 0.84
N GLU A 384 28.78 -3.85 1.84
CA GLU A 384 27.61 -3.12 2.30
C GLU A 384 27.99 -1.68 2.69
N VAL A 385 26.99 -0.84 2.90
CA VAL A 385 27.14 0.44 3.61
C VAL A 385 26.20 0.42 4.80
N ILE A 386 26.76 0.46 6.01
CA ILE A 386 26.00 0.42 7.27
C ILE A 386 24.89 1.47 7.30
N SER A 387 23.81 1.18 8.03
CA SER A 387 22.63 2.03 8.19
C SER A 387 22.71 2.88 9.46
N VAL A 388 21.87 3.91 9.57
CA VAL A 388 21.49 4.49 10.87
C VAL A 388 20.33 3.67 11.42
N ASN A 389 20.34 3.36 12.72
CA ASN A 389 19.31 2.54 13.36
C ASN A 389 17.89 3.08 13.04
N ASP A 390 17.04 2.23 12.47
CA ASP A 390 15.64 2.46 12.12
C ASP A 390 15.36 3.61 11.13
N GLN A 391 16.37 4.08 10.37
CA GLN A 391 16.18 5.21 9.44
C GLN A 391 16.01 4.80 7.97
N ASP A 392 16.24 3.54 7.63
CA ASP A 392 16.21 3.04 6.25
C ASP A 392 14.86 2.38 5.88
N GLY A 393 13.84 2.51 6.74
CA GLY A 393 12.52 1.92 6.51
C GLY A 393 12.52 0.39 6.60
N GLY A 394 11.40 -0.22 6.21
CA GLY A 394 11.22 -1.67 6.29
C GLY A 394 10.80 -2.17 7.66
N GLU A 395 11.05 -3.44 7.92
CA GLU A 395 10.84 -4.04 9.23
C GLU A 395 11.68 -3.30 10.30
N ILE A 396 10.99 -2.81 11.34
CA ILE A 396 11.59 -2.08 12.46
C ILE A 396 12.61 -2.99 13.16
N GLY A 397 13.76 -2.43 13.54
CA GLY A 397 14.87 -3.18 14.11
C GLY A 397 15.75 -3.89 13.07
N GLY A 398 15.23 -4.22 11.88
CA GLY A 398 15.97 -4.97 10.86
C GLY A 398 16.96 -4.15 10.02
N ASN A 399 16.86 -2.82 10.04
CA ASN A 399 17.75 -1.87 9.36
C ASN A 399 17.97 -2.08 7.86
N ILE A 400 17.00 -2.71 7.18
CA ILE A 400 17.12 -3.33 5.86
C ILE A 400 17.89 -2.47 4.85
N ARG A 401 18.75 -3.10 4.04
CA ARG A 401 19.57 -2.40 3.03
C ARG A 401 19.78 -3.19 1.74
N PRO A 402 20.14 -2.51 0.64
CA PRO A 402 20.79 -3.13 -0.50
C PRO A 402 22.23 -3.52 -0.17
N ALA A 403 22.73 -4.61 -0.76
CA ALA A 403 24.11 -5.09 -0.61
C ALA A 403 24.61 -5.76 -1.90
N TYR A 404 25.91 -6.07 -1.96
CA TYR A 404 26.48 -6.83 -3.07
C TYR A 404 27.15 -8.13 -2.60
N LEU A 405 26.94 -9.21 -3.35
CA LEU A 405 27.85 -10.37 -3.38
C LEU A 405 28.66 -10.33 -4.67
N PHE A 406 29.95 -10.65 -4.64
CA PHE A 406 30.78 -10.62 -5.85
C PHE A 406 31.89 -11.68 -5.87
N ASN A 407 32.22 -12.12 -7.09
CA ASN A 407 33.36 -12.96 -7.41
C ASN A 407 34.64 -12.13 -7.39
N LYS A 408 35.36 -12.16 -6.26
CA LYS A 408 36.62 -11.40 -6.09
C LYS A 408 37.72 -11.76 -7.10
N ASP A 409 37.64 -12.95 -7.73
CA ASP A 409 38.60 -13.39 -8.74
C ASP A 409 38.26 -12.86 -10.15
N LYS A 410 37.10 -12.20 -10.29
CA LYS A 410 36.62 -11.58 -11.53
C LYS A 410 36.58 -10.06 -11.45
N VAL A 411 36.02 -9.55 -10.35
CA VAL A 411 35.82 -8.11 -10.11
C VAL A 411 36.22 -7.75 -8.68
N THR A 412 36.80 -6.58 -8.51
CA THR A 412 37.13 -5.99 -7.21
C THR A 412 36.66 -4.55 -7.15
N LEU A 413 36.39 -4.02 -5.96
CA LEU A 413 36.18 -2.58 -5.80
C LEU A 413 37.45 -1.83 -6.24
N VAL A 414 37.26 -0.69 -6.91
CA VAL A 414 38.35 0.23 -7.22
C VAL A 414 39.00 0.71 -5.91
N GLU A 415 40.32 0.51 -5.81
CA GLU A 415 41.11 0.91 -4.65
C GLU A 415 41.27 2.44 -4.56
N GLY A 416 41.44 2.94 -3.33
CA GLY A 416 41.73 4.35 -3.04
C GLY A 416 40.64 5.04 -2.23
N PRO A 417 39.38 5.12 -2.72
CA PRO A 417 38.28 5.67 -1.96
C PRO A 417 37.97 4.81 -0.72
N PRO A 418 37.67 5.42 0.45
CA PRO A 418 37.21 4.69 1.62
C PRO A 418 35.76 4.20 1.44
N VAL A 419 35.33 3.24 2.25
CA VAL A 419 33.90 2.91 2.38
C VAL A 419 33.17 4.10 3.03
N GLY A 420 32.01 4.47 2.50
CA GLY A 420 31.20 5.56 3.05
C GLY A 420 30.51 5.18 4.35
N GLY A 421 30.26 6.17 5.21
CA GLY A 421 29.35 6.04 6.34
C GLY A 421 27.87 6.14 5.93
N PRO A 422 26.95 5.95 6.89
CA PRO A 422 25.51 5.91 6.63
C PRO A 422 24.93 7.24 6.10
N LEU A 423 25.57 8.36 6.43
CA LEU A 423 25.16 9.73 6.06
C LEU A 423 26.14 10.42 5.12
N ASP A 424 27.18 9.71 4.67
CA ASP A 424 28.18 10.25 3.75
C ASP A 424 27.64 10.22 2.31
N GLY A 425 27.40 11.39 1.73
CA GLY A 425 26.97 11.52 0.35
C GLY A 425 28.08 11.20 -0.64
N ASN A 426 27.84 10.22 -1.50
CA ASN A 426 28.77 9.81 -2.54
C ASN A 426 28.70 10.72 -3.78
N GLN A 427 29.82 10.90 -4.47
CA GLN A 427 29.92 11.68 -5.71
C GLN A 427 30.87 11.01 -6.72
N PRO A 428 30.55 11.05 -8.02
CA PRO A 428 31.49 10.65 -9.06
C PRO A 428 32.61 11.69 -9.20
N VAL A 429 33.86 11.23 -9.25
CA VAL A 429 35.06 12.08 -9.30
C VAL A 429 36.16 11.48 -10.17
N ILE A 430 37.10 12.30 -10.62
CA ILE A 430 38.34 11.79 -11.24
C ILE A 430 39.36 11.50 -10.14
N GLY A 431 39.76 10.23 -10.03
CA GLY A 431 40.71 9.76 -9.03
C GLY A 431 42.14 10.24 -9.27
N ALA A 432 43.03 9.94 -8.32
CA ALA A 432 44.45 10.29 -8.40
C ALA A 432 45.17 9.63 -9.58
N ASP A 433 44.64 8.52 -10.10
CA ASP A 433 45.13 7.83 -11.29
C ASP A 433 44.58 8.39 -12.61
N GLY A 434 43.82 9.49 -12.54
CA GLY A 434 43.22 10.16 -13.70
C GLY A 434 42.02 9.46 -14.30
N LYS A 435 41.49 8.40 -13.66
CA LYS A 435 40.31 7.65 -14.10
C LYS A 435 39.10 7.97 -13.23
N LEU A 436 37.90 7.86 -13.81
CA LEU A 436 36.64 8.01 -13.08
C LEU A 436 36.57 7.01 -11.92
N THR A 437 36.11 7.48 -10.76
CA THR A 437 35.88 6.73 -9.52
C THR A 437 34.83 7.46 -8.68
N LEU A 438 34.66 7.08 -7.41
CA LEU A 438 33.71 7.65 -6.46
C LEU A 438 34.45 8.25 -5.26
N THR A 439 33.84 9.20 -4.54
CA THR A 439 34.41 9.72 -3.28
C THR A 439 34.41 8.68 -2.17
N PHE A 440 33.42 7.79 -2.18
CA PHE A 440 33.30 6.62 -1.30
C PHE A 440 33.02 5.37 -2.13
N ASN A 441 33.63 4.23 -1.79
CA ASN A 441 33.48 3.00 -2.57
C ASN A 441 33.39 1.73 -1.69
N PRO A 442 32.19 1.14 -1.51
CA PRO A 442 30.89 1.69 -1.90
C PRO A 442 30.49 2.92 -1.06
N GLY A 443 29.46 3.65 -1.51
CA GLY A 443 28.89 4.78 -0.77
C GLY A 443 27.45 5.09 -1.17
N ARG A 444 26.69 5.77 -0.28
CA ARG A 444 25.26 6.08 -0.46
C ARG A 444 25.04 7.30 -1.37
N ILE A 445 23.98 7.29 -2.17
CA ILE A 445 23.62 8.45 -3.01
C ILE A 445 22.71 9.39 -2.22
N ASP A 446 23.19 10.61 -1.99
CA ASP A 446 22.45 11.70 -1.34
C ASP A 446 21.62 11.26 -0.09
N PRO A 447 22.26 10.64 0.93
CA PRO A 447 21.56 9.97 2.03
C PRO A 447 20.75 10.89 2.96
N ASN A 448 20.92 12.22 2.84
CA ASN A 448 20.18 13.22 3.63
C ASN A 448 18.96 13.80 2.87
N ASN A 449 18.70 13.32 1.66
CA ASN A 449 17.53 13.74 0.90
C ASN A 449 16.24 13.19 1.54
N THR A 450 15.21 14.02 1.69
CA THR A 450 13.95 13.66 2.35
C THR A 450 13.17 12.57 1.61
N VAL A 451 13.46 12.33 0.32
CA VAL A 451 12.89 11.19 -0.40
C VAL A 451 13.32 9.84 0.20
N TRP A 452 14.36 9.82 1.04
CA TRP A 452 14.83 8.63 1.76
C TRP A 452 14.30 8.51 3.19
N ASP A 453 13.41 9.39 3.63
CA ASP A 453 12.85 9.35 4.98
C ASP A 453 12.08 8.04 5.17
N ASN A 454 12.56 7.14 6.03
CA ASN A 454 12.01 5.78 6.20
C ASN A 454 12.01 4.97 4.90
N ALA A 455 13.04 5.11 4.09
CA ALA A 455 13.26 4.32 2.89
C ALA A 455 14.73 3.94 2.75
N ARG A 456 14.98 2.85 2.02
CA ARG A 456 16.34 2.34 1.84
C ARG A 456 17.11 3.30 0.95
N LYS A 457 18.36 3.58 1.33
CA LYS A 457 19.22 4.49 0.58
C LYS A 457 20.05 3.65 -0.40
N PRO A 458 20.10 4.01 -1.69
CA PRO A 458 20.81 3.20 -2.68
C PRO A 458 22.33 3.28 -2.47
N ILE A 459 23.02 2.19 -2.79
CA ILE A 459 24.49 2.11 -2.73
C ILE A 459 25.09 2.17 -4.14
N ALA A 460 26.08 3.04 -4.33
CA ALA A 460 26.87 3.12 -5.55
C ALA A 460 28.26 2.53 -5.33
N ALA A 461 28.75 1.78 -6.31
CA ALA A 461 30.09 1.17 -6.29
C ALA A 461 30.81 1.33 -7.63
N ALA A 462 32.13 1.54 -7.55
CA ALA A 462 33.04 1.51 -8.68
C ALA A 462 33.84 0.20 -8.63
N TRP A 463 33.75 -0.58 -9.69
CA TRP A 463 34.37 -1.88 -9.82
C TRP A 463 35.48 -1.87 -10.86
N GLN A 464 36.38 -2.82 -10.73
CA GLN A 464 37.46 -3.08 -11.66
C GLN A 464 37.53 -4.58 -11.98
N THR A 465 37.60 -4.90 -13.26
CA THR A 465 37.83 -6.26 -13.77
C THR A 465 39.32 -6.63 -13.70
N THR A 466 39.63 -7.92 -13.88
CA THR A 466 41.03 -8.42 -13.84
C THR A 466 41.96 -7.85 -14.91
N ASP A 467 41.42 -7.31 -16.02
CA ASP A 467 42.17 -6.61 -17.07
C ASP A 467 42.26 -5.09 -16.84
N GLY A 468 41.67 -4.59 -15.74
CA GLY A 468 41.79 -3.21 -15.28
C GLY A 468 40.73 -2.25 -15.81
N ASN A 469 39.73 -2.74 -16.55
CA ASN A 469 38.57 -1.97 -16.99
C ASN A 469 37.65 -1.62 -15.81
N ARG A 470 37.03 -0.44 -15.84
CA ARG A 470 36.12 0.03 -14.77
C ARG A 470 34.68 0.01 -15.22
N PHE A 471 33.78 -0.32 -14.29
CA PHE A 471 32.35 -0.16 -14.43
C PHE A 471 31.74 0.27 -13.09
N PHE A 472 30.52 0.78 -13.14
CA PHE A 472 29.85 1.39 -12.00
C PHE A 472 28.49 0.75 -11.82
N THR A 473 28.09 0.58 -10.57
CA THR A 473 26.79 0.01 -10.22
C THR A 473 26.06 0.89 -9.22
N ILE A 474 24.73 0.88 -9.29
CA ILE A 474 23.84 1.45 -8.28
C ILE A 474 22.83 0.36 -7.92
N ASN A 475 22.80 -0.08 -6.66
CA ASN A 475 21.82 -1.01 -6.13
C ASN A 475 20.82 -0.25 -5.25
N LEU A 476 19.53 -0.39 -5.54
CA LEU A 476 18.44 0.35 -4.91
C LEU A 476 17.33 -0.57 -4.40
N HIS A 477 16.54 -0.03 -3.50
CA HIS A 477 15.27 -0.58 -3.06
C HIS A 477 14.37 0.62 -2.71
N ASP A 478 13.50 1.02 -3.63
CA ASP A 478 12.63 2.20 -3.50
C ASP A 478 11.44 1.93 -2.57
N THR A 479 10.72 3.00 -2.19
CA THR A 479 9.60 2.89 -1.22
C THR A 479 8.45 2.04 -1.74
N ALA A 480 8.10 0.99 -0.98
CA ALA A 480 6.98 0.10 -1.26
C ALA A 480 5.64 0.82 -1.47
N LYS A 481 4.73 0.17 -2.21
CA LYS A 481 3.37 0.68 -2.51
C LYS A 481 2.36 0.43 -1.38
N SER A 482 2.82 0.15 -0.16
CA SER A 482 1.96 -0.23 0.96
C SER A 482 0.90 0.84 1.26
N GLY A 483 -0.35 0.40 1.47
CA GLY A 483 -1.47 1.31 1.74
C GLY A 483 -2.00 2.03 0.50
N GLY A 484 -1.72 1.52 -0.71
CA GLY A 484 -2.44 1.89 -1.93
C GLY A 484 -3.93 1.53 -1.86
N GLU A 485 -4.73 2.16 -2.72
CA GLU A 485 -6.15 1.83 -2.84
C GLU A 485 -6.37 0.70 -3.87
N PRO A 486 -7.46 -0.09 -3.74
CA PRO A 486 -7.83 -1.12 -4.70
C PRO A 486 -7.90 -0.59 -6.14
N SER A 487 -7.40 -1.37 -7.11
CA SER A 487 -7.43 -1.03 -8.54
C SER A 487 -8.86 -0.80 -9.07
N GLN A 488 -9.85 -1.43 -8.43
CA GLN A 488 -11.28 -1.30 -8.74
C GLN A 488 -12.06 -0.39 -7.76
N GLY A 489 -11.35 0.46 -7.02
CA GLY A 489 -11.91 1.43 -6.08
C GLY A 489 -12.60 2.66 -6.72
N ASP A 490 -13.23 3.46 -5.85
CA ASP A 490 -13.98 4.68 -6.21
C ASP A 490 -13.08 5.82 -6.74
N PRO A 491 -11.93 6.14 -6.13
CA PRO A 491 -11.03 7.18 -6.64
C PRO A 491 -10.40 6.83 -7.98
N ARG A 492 -10.48 7.74 -8.95
CA ARG A 492 -9.91 7.57 -10.29
C ARG A 492 -8.94 8.71 -10.65
N PRO A 493 -7.72 8.41 -11.12
CA PRO A 493 -7.05 7.11 -11.04
C PRO A 493 -6.90 6.64 -9.57
N PRO A 494 -6.81 5.32 -9.29
CA PRO A 494 -6.59 4.79 -7.93
C PRO A 494 -5.37 5.40 -7.25
N ILE A 495 -5.39 5.51 -5.92
CA ILE A 495 -4.24 6.02 -5.18
C ILE A 495 -3.09 5.01 -5.22
N ASN A 496 -2.05 5.35 -5.98
CA ASN A 496 -0.76 4.69 -5.95
C ASN A 496 0.11 5.33 -4.85
N THR A 497 0.01 4.79 -3.63
CA THR A 497 0.64 5.38 -2.44
C THR A 497 2.14 5.57 -2.61
N ASP A 498 2.65 6.71 -2.11
CA ASP A 498 4.05 7.14 -2.19
C ASP A 498 4.66 7.26 -3.60
N VAL A 499 3.85 7.29 -4.66
CA VAL A 499 4.32 7.47 -6.04
C VAL A 499 5.17 8.73 -6.25
N THR A 500 4.84 9.84 -5.58
CA THR A 500 5.64 11.07 -5.64
C THR A 500 7.02 10.88 -5.00
N LYS A 501 7.10 10.07 -3.94
CA LYS A 501 8.37 9.76 -3.27
C LYS A 501 9.23 8.89 -4.16
N ARG A 502 8.68 7.81 -4.76
CA ARG A 502 9.38 6.99 -5.76
C ARG A 502 9.87 7.80 -6.96
N ALA A 503 9.02 8.68 -7.52
CA ALA A 503 9.45 9.61 -8.58
C ALA A 503 10.64 10.49 -8.15
N GLY A 504 10.65 10.95 -6.90
CA GLY A 504 11.78 11.68 -6.31
C GLY A 504 13.03 10.83 -6.13
N GLN A 505 12.91 9.57 -5.72
CA GLN A 505 14.01 8.62 -5.56
C GLN A 505 14.69 8.33 -6.91
N VAL A 506 13.88 8.02 -7.93
CA VAL A 506 14.35 7.86 -9.32
C VAL A 506 15.03 9.14 -9.83
N GLN A 507 14.49 10.33 -9.51
CA GLN A 507 15.13 11.61 -9.88
C GLN A 507 16.50 11.81 -9.22
N VAL A 508 16.68 11.44 -7.95
CA VAL A 508 17.97 11.52 -7.26
C VAL A 508 18.99 10.57 -7.91
N ILE A 509 18.58 9.34 -8.21
CA ILE A 509 19.44 8.35 -8.89
C ILE A 509 19.81 8.81 -10.29
N ALA A 510 18.84 9.35 -11.05
CA ALA A 510 19.07 9.91 -12.39
C ALA A 510 20.11 11.05 -12.36
N THR A 511 20.03 11.91 -11.35
CA THR A 511 20.95 13.04 -11.16
C THR A 511 22.39 12.54 -10.92
N PHE A 512 22.55 11.51 -10.08
CA PHE A 512 23.86 10.89 -9.85
C PHE A 512 24.40 10.22 -11.13
N ALA A 513 23.56 9.48 -11.86
CA ALA A 513 23.92 8.85 -13.13
C ALA A 513 24.37 9.89 -14.18
N GLN A 514 23.63 11.00 -14.29
CA GLN A 514 24.00 12.12 -15.17
C GLN A 514 25.35 12.74 -14.77
N ALA A 515 25.59 12.98 -13.48
CA ALA A 515 26.87 13.53 -13.00
C ALA A 515 28.05 12.61 -13.35
N LEU A 516 27.85 11.30 -13.23
CA LEU A 516 28.85 10.29 -13.59
C LEU A 516 29.13 10.29 -15.10
N LEU A 517 28.08 10.24 -15.92
CA LEU A 517 28.18 10.24 -17.39
C LEU A 517 28.66 11.58 -17.96
N ALA A 518 28.53 12.68 -17.23
CA ALA A 518 29.11 13.97 -17.61
C ALA A 518 30.64 13.98 -17.50
N LEU A 519 31.21 13.20 -16.57
CA LEU A 519 32.66 13.03 -16.44
C LEU A 519 33.21 12.02 -17.47
N ASP A 520 32.45 10.97 -17.77
CA ASP A 520 32.77 9.98 -18.79
C ASP A 520 31.50 9.46 -19.49
N PRO A 521 31.17 9.98 -20.69
CA PRO A 521 30.02 9.52 -21.46
C PRO A 521 30.09 8.07 -21.93
N GLY A 522 31.28 7.46 -21.88
CA GLY A 522 31.52 6.05 -22.22
C GLY A 522 31.52 5.10 -21.01
N ALA A 523 31.29 5.62 -19.80
CA ALA A 523 31.31 4.83 -18.58
C ALA A 523 30.25 3.71 -18.65
N SER A 524 30.66 2.52 -18.22
CA SER A 524 29.72 1.38 -18.10
C SER A 524 29.00 1.50 -16.76
N LEU A 525 27.77 1.99 -16.77
CA LEU A 525 26.92 2.13 -15.59
C LEU A 525 25.73 1.16 -15.66
N ILE A 526 25.47 0.45 -14.57
CA ILE A 526 24.35 -0.46 -14.34
C ILE A 526 23.59 0.02 -13.09
N VAL A 527 22.27 0.14 -13.18
CA VAL A 527 21.39 0.55 -12.08
C VAL A 527 20.31 -0.51 -11.95
N ALA A 528 20.30 -1.26 -10.86
CA ALA A 528 19.41 -2.40 -10.70
C ALA A 528 18.88 -2.53 -9.27
N GLY A 529 17.77 -3.25 -9.12
CA GLY A 529 17.11 -3.53 -7.86
C GLY A 529 15.61 -3.38 -7.93
N ASP A 530 15.00 -3.36 -6.74
CA ASP A 530 13.56 -3.28 -6.55
C ASP A 530 13.10 -1.82 -6.56
N TYR A 531 12.47 -1.39 -7.66
CA TYR A 531 11.95 -0.03 -7.78
C TYR A 531 10.58 0.15 -7.12
N ASN A 532 9.93 -0.95 -6.70
CA ASN A 532 8.54 -0.92 -6.25
C ASN A 532 7.64 -0.13 -7.21
N GLU A 533 7.92 -0.17 -8.53
CA GLU A 533 7.16 0.56 -9.53
C GLU A 533 7.26 -0.07 -10.92
N PHE A 534 6.19 0.09 -11.69
CA PHE A 534 6.06 -0.41 -13.05
C PHE A 534 6.66 0.60 -14.03
N VAL A 535 7.39 0.14 -15.06
CA VAL A 535 7.83 1.02 -16.17
C VAL A 535 6.66 1.69 -16.91
N GLN A 536 5.47 1.10 -16.77
CA GLN A 536 4.17 1.60 -17.23
C GLN A 536 3.77 2.91 -16.52
N THR A 537 4.24 3.14 -15.29
CA THR A 537 4.11 4.42 -14.56
C THR A 537 5.19 5.40 -15.07
N ARG A 538 5.08 5.80 -16.35
CA ARG A 538 6.12 6.58 -17.05
C ARG A 538 6.49 7.87 -16.34
N SER A 539 5.57 8.48 -15.58
CA SER A 539 5.87 9.65 -14.75
C SER A 539 6.98 9.42 -13.72
N VAL A 540 7.10 8.21 -13.17
CA VAL A 540 8.15 7.86 -12.19
C VAL A 540 9.50 7.69 -12.86
N PHE A 541 9.54 6.98 -14.00
CA PHE A 541 10.78 6.69 -14.73
C PHE A 541 11.23 7.78 -15.70
N ALA A 542 10.43 8.83 -15.91
CA ALA A 542 10.77 9.94 -16.79
C ALA A 542 12.17 10.55 -16.59
N PRO A 543 12.73 10.66 -15.35
CA PRO A 543 14.09 11.15 -15.14
C PRO A 543 15.19 10.30 -15.78
N PHE A 544 14.95 9.02 -16.09
CA PHE A 544 15.91 8.15 -16.78
C PHE A 544 15.94 8.33 -18.30
N ASN A 545 14.93 8.97 -18.88
CA ASN A 545 14.81 9.15 -20.32
C ASN A 545 16.08 9.75 -20.94
N ASN A 546 16.61 9.07 -21.95
CA ASN A 546 17.86 9.41 -22.67
C ASN A 546 19.17 9.30 -21.86
N ILE A 547 19.12 8.76 -20.63
CA ILE A 547 20.30 8.58 -19.77
C ILE A 547 20.54 7.09 -19.54
N LEU A 548 19.51 6.38 -19.12
CA LEU A 548 19.53 4.94 -18.87
C LEU A 548 18.48 4.23 -19.72
N PHE A 549 18.74 2.97 -20.02
CA PHE A 549 17.94 2.13 -20.92
C PHE A 549 17.64 0.81 -20.24
N GLU A 550 16.38 0.38 -20.31
CA GLU A 550 15.90 -0.85 -19.68
C GLU A 550 16.44 -2.07 -20.46
N VAL A 551 16.96 -3.06 -19.72
CA VAL A 551 17.67 -4.22 -20.28
C VAL A 551 16.75 -5.23 -20.96
N ASP A 552 15.53 -5.44 -20.48
CA ASP A 552 14.56 -6.33 -21.12
C ASP A 552 14.12 -5.82 -22.51
N GLU A 553 14.02 -4.50 -22.67
CA GLU A 553 13.82 -3.87 -23.99
C GLU A 553 15.01 -4.12 -24.92
N ILE A 554 16.24 -3.95 -24.43
CA ILE A 554 17.47 -4.15 -25.22
C ILE A 554 17.61 -5.62 -25.64
N ALA A 555 17.37 -6.53 -24.70
CA ALA A 555 17.47 -7.98 -24.91
C ALA A 555 16.24 -8.56 -25.64
N ASN A 556 15.22 -7.73 -25.93
CA ASN A 556 14.00 -8.12 -26.62
C ASN A 556 13.28 -9.28 -25.90
N ILE A 557 13.20 -9.21 -24.57
CA ILE A 557 12.36 -10.11 -23.78
C ILE A 557 10.91 -9.83 -24.11
N SER A 558 10.14 -10.90 -24.29
CA SER A 558 8.69 -10.82 -24.48
C SER A 558 8.09 -10.02 -23.34
N ILE A 559 7.32 -8.98 -23.63
CA ILE A 559 6.77 -8.08 -22.61
C ILE A 559 5.95 -8.81 -21.54
N VAL A 560 5.27 -9.89 -21.91
CA VAL A 560 4.48 -10.72 -20.98
C VAL A 560 5.33 -11.67 -20.12
N GLU A 561 6.63 -11.79 -20.34
CA GLU A 561 7.52 -12.65 -19.53
C GLU A 561 8.48 -11.83 -18.65
N ARG A 562 8.27 -10.51 -18.52
CA ARG A 562 9.15 -9.61 -17.75
C ARG A 562 8.82 -9.52 -16.27
N TYR A 563 7.76 -10.19 -15.81
CA TYR A 563 7.31 -10.07 -14.43
C TYR A 563 8.31 -10.71 -13.46
N THR A 564 8.48 -10.08 -12.30
CA THR A 564 9.29 -10.57 -11.18
C THR A 564 8.46 -10.73 -9.92
N TYR A 565 7.22 -10.24 -9.92
CA TYR A 565 6.32 -10.24 -8.78
C TYR A 565 4.91 -10.67 -9.22
N VAL A 566 4.11 -11.20 -8.30
CA VAL A 566 2.70 -11.56 -8.55
C VAL A 566 1.88 -11.04 -7.38
N PHE A 567 0.88 -10.23 -7.70
CA PHE A 567 0.04 -9.56 -6.73
C PHE A 567 -1.33 -9.23 -7.31
N ASP A 568 -2.38 -9.56 -6.56
CA ASP A 568 -3.77 -9.37 -6.95
C ASP A 568 -4.06 -9.99 -8.33
N ASN A 569 -4.46 -9.18 -9.30
CA ASN A 569 -4.82 -9.65 -10.63
C ASN A 569 -3.64 -9.65 -11.61
N GLU A 570 -2.46 -9.20 -11.16
CA GLU A 570 -1.34 -8.84 -12.02
C GLU A 570 -0.07 -9.66 -11.73
N ASN A 571 0.62 -10.01 -12.80
CA ASN A 571 2.03 -10.37 -12.79
C ASN A 571 2.82 -9.11 -13.12
N GLU A 572 3.62 -8.65 -12.17
CA GLU A 572 4.21 -7.31 -12.15
C GLU A 572 5.72 -7.34 -12.35
N GLN A 573 6.27 -6.34 -13.03
CA GLN A 573 7.70 -6.10 -13.10
C GLN A 573 8.07 -5.00 -12.09
N LEU A 574 8.64 -5.39 -10.95
CA LEU A 574 9.10 -4.46 -9.90
C LEU A 574 10.62 -4.35 -9.82
N ASP A 575 11.32 -5.43 -10.17
CA ASP A 575 12.77 -5.47 -10.25
C ASP A 575 13.20 -5.15 -11.68
N HIS A 576 14.05 -4.13 -11.83
CA HIS A 576 14.46 -3.64 -13.14
C HIS A 576 15.97 -3.52 -13.23
N ILE A 577 16.53 -3.77 -14.41
CA ILE A 577 17.94 -3.52 -14.70
C ILE A 577 18.03 -2.44 -15.78
N PHE A 578 18.54 -1.28 -15.42
CA PHE A 578 18.82 -0.19 -16.34
C PHE A 578 20.31 -0.05 -16.60
N VAL A 579 20.69 0.28 -17.82
CA VAL A 579 22.10 0.46 -18.21
C VAL A 579 22.32 1.75 -18.97
N SER A 580 23.53 2.31 -18.84
CA SER A 580 23.97 3.44 -19.67
C SER A 580 23.98 3.10 -21.16
N LYS A 581 23.91 4.15 -21.99
CA LYS A 581 24.02 4.02 -23.46
C LYS A 581 25.23 3.20 -23.92
N ALA A 582 26.38 3.38 -23.28
CA ALA A 582 27.61 2.67 -23.65
C ALA A 582 27.49 1.15 -23.50
N VAL A 583 26.70 0.68 -22.53
CA VAL A 583 26.42 -0.74 -22.30
C VAL A 583 25.31 -1.22 -23.24
N SER A 584 24.26 -0.41 -23.45
CA SER A 584 23.14 -0.78 -24.34
C SER A 584 23.54 -0.98 -25.81
N GLU A 585 24.65 -0.38 -26.24
CA GLU A 585 25.21 -0.54 -27.59
C GLU A 585 26.10 -1.79 -27.74
N ARG A 586 26.24 -2.60 -26.69
CA ARG A 586 27.06 -3.83 -26.65
C ARG A 586 26.17 -5.07 -26.52
N GLU A 587 26.79 -6.23 -26.33
CA GLU A 587 26.09 -7.49 -26.07
C GLU A 587 25.44 -7.45 -24.67
N VAL A 588 24.12 -7.54 -24.65
CA VAL A 588 23.25 -7.57 -23.47
C VAL A 588 22.29 -8.75 -23.62
N GLU A 589 22.28 -9.63 -22.63
CA GLU A 589 21.33 -10.72 -22.49
C GLU A 589 20.74 -10.69 -21.08
N VAL A 590 19.48 -11.08 -20.93
CA VAL A 590 18.81 -11.16 -19.62
C VAL A 590 17.83 -12.32 -19.62
N GLU A 591 17.64 -12.91 -18.45
CA GLU A 591 16.63 -13.94 -18.20
C GLU A 591 16.05 -13.74 -16.79
N HIS A 592 14.72 -13.71 -16.67
CA HIS A 592 14.03 -13.82 -15.38
C HIS A 592 13.85 -15.30 -15.05
N VAL A 593 14.17 -15.67 -13.80
CA VAL A 593 14.15 -17.06 -13.37
C VAL A 593 13.02 -17.24 -12.36
N HIS A 594 11.87 -17.74 -12.84
CA HIS A 594 10.61 -17.75 -12.08
C HIS A 594 10.51 -18.80 -10.96
N VAL A 595 11.55 -18.93 -10.14
CA VAL A 595 11.67 -19.96 -9.10
C VAL A 595 10.67 -19.79 -7.95
N ASN A 596 10.25 -18.56 -7.67
CA ASN A 596 9.32 -18.26 -6.58
C ASN A 596 7.89 -18.23 -7.12
N ASN A 597 7.61 -17.45 -8.16
CA ASN A 597 6.23 -17.27 -8.63
C ASN A 597 5.65 -18.50 -9.37
N TRP A 598 6.49 -19.48 -9.74
CA TRP A 598 6.01 -20.77 -10.28
C TRP A 598 5.82 -21.86 -9.22
N SER A 599 5.97 -21.52 -7.94
CA SER A 599 5.67 -22.39 -6.81
C SER A 599 4.20 -22.82 -6.81
N LEU A 600 3.89 -23.95 -6.17
CA LEU A 600 2.50 -24.42 -6.04
C LEU A 600 1.75 -23.79 -4.89
N GLN A 601 2.48 -23.38 -3.85
CA GLN A 601 1.97 -22.79 -2.63
C GLN A 601 2.86 -21.61 -2.24
N LEU A 602 2.28 -20.63 -1.57
CA LEU A 602 3.03 -19.48 -1.03
C LEU A 602 4.17 -19.91 -0.11
N SER A 603 3.97 -20.94 0.71
CA SER A 603 5.00 -21.45 1.64
C SER A 603 6.20 -22.11 0.97
N ASP A 604 6.12 -22.43 -0.32
CA ASP A 604 7.23 -23.03 -1.06
C ASP A 604 8.22 -21.97 -1.59
N ARG A 605 7.81 -20.68 -1.58
CA ARG A 605 8.62 -19.54 -2.02
C ARG A 605 9.73 -19.24 -1.02
N ALA A 606 10.91 -18.89 -1.54
CA ALA A 606 12.02 -18.40 -0.73
C ALA A 606 12.00 -16.88 -0.54
N SER A 607 11.40 -16.20 -1.51
CA SER A 607 11.15 -14.76 -1.57
C SER A 607 9.86 -14.55 -2.36
N ASP A 608 9.20 -13.42 -2.17
CA ASP A 608 8.08 -13.01 -3.00
C ASP A 608 8.50 -12.46 -4.38
N HIS A 609 9.78 -12.18 -4.60
CA HIS A 609 10.33 -11.78 -5.89
C HIS A 609 11.01 -12.93 -6.63
N ASP A 610 10.86 -13.00 -7.95
CA ASP A 610 11.70 -13.83 -8.80
C ASP A 610 13.04 -13.13 -9.13
N PRO A 611 14.17 -13.82 -9.00
CA PRO A 611 15.47 -13.28 -9.39
C PRO A 611 15.64 -13.16 -10.91
N SER A 612 16.48 -12.19 -11.32
CA SER A 612 16.87 -11.98 -12.71
C SER A 612 18.38 -12.17 -12.89
N VAL A 613 18.81 -12.64 -14.07
CA VAL A 613 20.23 -12.74 -14.45
C VAL A 613 20.47 -12.01 -15.76
N ALA A 614 21.39 -11.06 -15.76
CA ALA A 614 21.89 -10.40 -16.96
C ALA A 614 23.33 -10.84 -17.28
N ARG A 615 23.68 -10.90 -18.57
CA ARG A 615 25.06 -11.02 -19.05
C ARG A 615 25.40 -9.80 -19.88
N LEU A 616 26.36 -9.02 -19.38
CA LEU A 616 26.74 -7.75 -19.98
C LEU A 616 28.19 -7.78 -20.44
N ARG A 617 28.44 -7.17 -21.60
CA ARG A 617 29.80 -6.89 -22.07
C ARG A 617 30.27 -5.50 -21.64
N GLY A 618 31.35 -5.47 -20.87
CA GLY A 618 32.09 -4.27 -20.49
C GLY A 618 32.86 -3.63 -21.65
N ASP A 619 33.62 -2.58 -21.36
CA ASP A 619 34.39 -1.89 -22.39
C ASP A 619 35.50 -2.78 -22.96
N THR A 620 35.60 -2.83 -24.29
CA THR A 620 36.59 -3.63 -25.03
C THR A 620 37.74 -2.78 -25.57
N SER A 621 37.79 -1.49 -25.20
CA SER A 621 38.77 -0.56 -25.77
C SER A 621 40.21 -0.87 -25.32
N LEU A 622 40.98 -1.52 -26.19
CA LEU A 622 42.43 -1.39 -26.20
C LEU A 622 42.76 0.08 -26.50
N ALA A 623 43.01 0.88 -25.45
CA ALA A 623 43.66 2.18 -25.46
C ALA A 623 43.55 2.95 -26.80
N SER A 624 42.34 3.38 -27.18
CA SER A 624 42.20 4.33 -28.27
C SER A 624 42.48 5.72 -27.73
N SER A 625 43.74 6.15 -27.85
CA SER A 625 44.18 7.52 -27.62
C SER A 625 43.52 8.45 -28.65
N PHE A 626 42.25 8.79 -28.45
CA PHE A 626 41.64 9.93 -29.15
C PHE A 626 42.00 11.20 -28.39
N THR A 627 43.01 11.87 -28.93
CA THR A 627 43.36 13.25 -28.58
C THR A 627 42.13 14.13 -28.83
N VAL A 628 41.38 14.47 -27.79
CA VAL A 628 40.37 15.54 -27.89
C VAL A 628 41.12 16.85 -28.00
N LEU A 629 41.14 17.43 -29.21
CA LEU A 629 41.50 18.82 -29.40
C LEU A 629 40.51 19.66 -28.59
N ALA A 630 40.99 20.23 -27.48
CA ALA A 630 40.28 21.27 -26.75
C ALA A 630 40.09 22.48 -27.68
N VAL A 631 38.89 22.62 -28.26
CA VAL A 631 38.45 23.90 -28.82
C VAL A 631 37.89 24.71 -27.66
N ILE A 632 38.75 25.57 -27.13
CA ILE A 632 38.39 26.65 -26.22
C ILE A 632 37.38 27.56 -26.94
N PHE A 633 36.11 27.47 -26.57
CA PHE A 633 35.18 28.58 -26.73
C PHE A 633 35.01 29.27 -25.38
N LEU A 634 35.80 30.33 -25.20
CA LEU A 634 35.62 31.34 -24.17
C LEU A 634 34.29 32.08 -24.43
N PHE A 635 33.26 31.75 -23.65
CA PHE A 635 32.21 32.70 -23.33
C PHE A 635 32.26 32.98 -21.83
N PHE A 636 32.89 34.10 -21.48
CA PHE A 636 32.66 34.77 -20.21
C PHE A 636 31.23 35.30 -20.21
N PHE A 637 30.34 34.66 -19.45
CA PHE A 637 29.18 35.32 -18.86
C PHE A 637 29.28 35.13 -17.34
N PRO A 638 29.09 36.18 -16.54
CA PRO A 638 29.08 36.03 -15.09
C PRO A 638 27.83 35.24 -14.70
N MET A 639 28.01 34.09 -14.05
CA MET A 639 26.94 33.53 -13.21
C MET A 639 26.74 34.49 -12.04
N SER A 640 25.80 35.43 -12.19
CA SER A 640 25.09 35.97 -11.05
C SER A 640 24.10 34.90 -10.59
N THR A 641 24.29 34.40 -9.38
CA THR A 641 23.31 33.58 -8.67
C THR A 641 21.94 34.27 -8.68
N PRO A 642 20.82 33.56 -8.94
CA PRO A 642 19.52 34.09 -8.59
C PRO A 642 19.32 33.93 -7.09
N ALA A 643 19.37 35.04 -6.35
CA ALA A 643 19.04 35.05 -4.92
C ALA A 643 17.51 34.94 -4.75
N LEU A 644 17.05 33.99 -3.91
CA LEU A 644 15.75 34.13 -3.25
C LEU A 644 15.83 35.34 -2.30
N GLU A 645 14.75 36.11 -2.20
CA GLU A 645 14.69 37.26 -1.30
C GLU A 645 13.44 37.21 -0.42
N ILE A 646 13.65 37.37 0.88
CA ILE A 646 12.58 37.61 1.86
C ILE A 646 12.22 39.10 1.77
N LEU A 647 10.98 39.40 1.42
CA LEU A 647 10.52 40.77 1.15
C LEU A 647 10.03 41.51 2.40
N GLU A 648 9.40 40.81 3.37
CA GLU A 648 8.75 41.43 4.55
C GLU A 648 8.86 40.59 5.84
N GLU A 649 8.63 41.22 7.00
CA GLU A 649 8.51 40.52 8.30
C GLU A 649 7.32 39.54 8.28
N GLY A 650 7.61 38.26 8.50
CA GLY A 650 6.65 37.16 8.36
C GLY A 650 6.98 36.16 7.25
N TYR A 651 8.12 36.31 6.56
CA TYR A 651 8.65 35.36 5.55
C TYR A 651 7.85 35.31 4.23
N LEU A 652 7.50 36.48 3.70
CA LEU A 652 6.99 36.60 2.31
C LEU A 652 8.16 36.43 1.33
N ILE A 653 8.15 35.35 0.55
CA ILE A 653 9.24 34.95 -0.35
C ILE A 653 8.95 35.36 -1.78
N GLN A 654 9.91 36.03 -2.43
CA GLN A 654 9.92 36.19 -3.88
C GLN A 654 10.64 35.00 -4.52
N TRP A 655 9.88 34.16 -5.22
CA TRP A 655 10.42 33.03 -5.97
C TRP A 655 11.06 33.49 -7.28
N VAL A 656 12.11 32.80 -7.69
CA VAL A 656 12.78 33.05 -8.97
C VAL A 656 12.26 32.08 -10.02
N GLY A 657 12.06 32.57 -11.24
CA GLY A 657 11.57 31.78 -12.36
C GLY A 657 10.20 32.25 -12.84
N GLN A 658 9.74 31.64 -13.92
CA GLN A 658 8.39 31.82 -14.42
C GLN A 658 7.58 30.59 -14.04
N ASP A 659 6.34 30.81 -13.60
CA ASP A 659 5.34 29.78 -13.46
C ASP A 659 5.17 29.06 -14.80
N PRO A 660 5.51 27.76 -14.91
CA PRO A 660 5.49 27.05 -16.18
C PRO A 660 4.09 26.86 -16.75
N SER A 661 3.04 27.03 -15.94
CA SER A 661 1.65 26.97 -16.39
C SER A 661 1.16 28.28 -17.03
N THR A 662 1.76 29.42 -16.66
CA THR A 662 1.30 30.75 -17.10
C THR A 662 2.37 31.56 -17.86
N GLY A 663 3.64 31.13 -17.81
CA GLY A 663 4.79 31.86 -18.38
C GLY A 663 5.08 33.20 -17.70
N GLN A 664 4.45 33.49 -16.55
CA GLN A 664 4.64 34.74 -15.81
C GLN A 664 5.56 34.53 -14.61
N PRO A 665 6.27 35.56 -14.12
CA PRO A 665 7.04 35.44 -12.90
C PRO A 665 6.17 34.98 -11.72
N PHE A 666 6.70 34.10 -10.88
CA PHE A 666 5.99 33.65 -9.67
C PHE A 666 5.61 34.84 -8.79
N LYS A 667 4.37 34.84 -8.29
CA LYS A 667 3.92 35.83 -7.30
C LYS A 667 4.55 35.52 -5.94
N PRO A 668 4.85 36.54 -5.11
CA PRO A 668 5.31 36.30 -3.75
C PRO A 668 4.30 35.50 -2.92
N SER A 669 4.79 34.62 -2.06
CA SER A 669 3.94 33.84 -1.13
C SER A 669 4.56 33.73 0.26
N TRP A 670 3.71 33.59 1.28
CA TRP A 670 4.12 33.48 2.68
C TRP A 670 4.58 32.07 3.01
N VAL A 671 5.70 31.95 3.73
CA VAL A 671 6.31 30.68 4.13
C VAL A 671 6.52 30.66 5.65
N CYS A 672 6.54 29.49 6.31
CA CYS A 672 6.84 29.43 7.74
C CYS A 672 8.34 29.62 8.00
N LYS A 673 8.70 30.21 9.16
CA LYS A 673 10.10 30.47 9.54
C LYS A 673 11.00 29.24 9.44
N GLY A 674 10.48 28.08 9.87
CA GLY A 674 11.22 26.82 9.91
C GLY A 674 11.51 26.21 8.54
N ASP A 675 10.79 26.65 7.50
CA ASP A 675 10.89 26.14 6.14
C ASP A 675 11.71 27.07 5.23
N CYS A 676 12.23 28.17 5.79
CA CYS A 676 13.17 29.04 5.11
C CYS A 676 14.59 28.55 5.37
N ALA A 677 15.40 28.41 4.31
CA ALA A 677 16.81 28.09 4.46
C ALA A 677 17.49 29.10 5.40
N GLU A 678 18.28 28.59 6.36
CA GLU A 678 18.92 29.38 7.41
C GLU A 678 19.77 30.53 6.81
N GLU A 679 20.42 30.27 5.67
CA GLU A 679 21.19 31.23 4.88
C GLU A 679 20.37 32.41 4.34
N LEU A 680 19.09 32.20 4.00
CA LEU A 680 18.16 33.25 3.53
C LEU A 680 17.66 34.09 4.70
N VAL A 681 17.42 33.45 5.85
CA VAL A 681 17.06 34.13 7.10
C VAL A 681 18.23 35.01 7.57
N ASP A 682 19.44 34.47 7.55
CA ASP A 682 20.67 35.18 7.91
C ASP A 682 20.96 36.34 6.95
N ALA A 683 20.79 36.15 5.64
CA ALA A 683 20.95 37.21 4.66
C ALA A 683 19.92 38.35 4.82
N TRP A 684 18.68 38.02 5.16
CA TRP A 684 17.63 38.99 5.46
C TRP A 684 17.88 39.75 6.78
N GLU A 685 18.28 39.04 7.84
CA GLU A 685 18.65 39.65 9.13
C GLU A 685 19.90 40.55 9.01
N ALA A 686 20.87 40.15 8.18
CA ALA A 686 22.05 40.94 7.86
C ALA A 686 21.70 42.22 7.07
N LYS A 687 20.76 42.15 6.11
CA LYS A 687 20.23 43.32 5.38
C LYS A 687 19.53 44.31 6.32
N ARG A 688 18.76 43.82 7.31
CA ARG A 688 18.08 44.67 8.30
C ARG A 688 19.03 45.40 9.24
N LYS A 689 20.17 44.80 9.59
CA LYS A 689 21.22 45.47 10.40
C LYS A 689 21.91 46.64 9.68
N TYR A 690 21.89 46.66 8.33
CA TYR A 690 22.60 47.66 7.53
C TYR A 690 21.76 48.90 7.15
N GLN A 691 20.44 48.87 7.35
CA GLN A 691 19.53 49.97 6.94
C GLN A 691 19.20 51.00 8.03
N GLY A 692 19.92 50.98 9.16
CA GLY A 692 19.99 52.03 10.19
C GLY A 692 18.83 53.03 10.29
N GLY A 693 17.83 52.74 11.15
CA GLY A 693 16.76 53.67 11.52
C GLY A 693 16.05 53.23 12.81
N PRO A 694 15.55 54.17 13.63
CA PRO A 694 15.27 53.93 15.05
C PRO A 694 14.09 52.99 15.29
N VAL A 695 14.21 52.18 16.34
CA VAL A 695 13.16 51.30 16.85
C VAL A 695 12.00 52.16 17.36
N VAL A 696 10.91 52.18 16.59
CA VAL A 696 9.59 52.61 17.05
C VAL A 696 8.71 51.35 17.09
N ARG A 697 8.54 50.78 18.29
CA ARG A 697 7.48 49.80 18.53
C ARG A 697 6.15 50.55 18.59
N SER A 698 5.41 50.59 17.48
CA SER A 698 3.99 50.94 17.48
C SER A 698 3.18 49.64 17.46
N GLY A 699 2.53 49.38 18.60
CA GLY A 699 1.97 48.08 18.94
C GLY A 699 0.87 47.57 18.02
N VAL A 700 1.03 46.30 17.65
CA VAL A 700 0.05 45.24 17.90
C VAL A 700 0.86 44.01 18.32
N ASP A 701 1.39 44.03 19.55
CA ASP A 701 1.82 42.80 20.22
C ASP A 701 0.53 42.22 20.84
N GLN A 702 0.03 41.11 20.29
CA GLN A 702 -0.77 40.16 21.06
C GLN A 702 0.22 39.17 21.69
N PRO A 703 0.53 39.27 22.98
CA PRO A 703 1.31 38.29 23.69
C PRO A 703 0.35 37.27 24.29
N CYS A 704 0.43 36.02 23.85
CA CYS A 704 -0.07 34.91 24.65
C CYS A 704 0.75 34.89 25.95
N GLY A 705 0.12 35.34 27.03
CA GLY A 705 0.75 35.48 28.34
C GLY A 705 1.17 34.13 28.91
N CYS A 706 2.43 34.06 29.35
CA CYS A 706 2.85 33.09 30.34
C CYS A 706 2.23 33.46 31.69
N ALA A 707 1.44 32.55 32.27
CA ALA A 707 1.11 32.56 33.69
C ALA A 707 2.02 31.55 34.42
N GLU A 708 2.78 32.11 35.36
CA GLU A 708 3.40 31.57 36.57
C GLU A 708 3.67 30.06 36.71
N THR A 709 4.97 29.77 36.79
CA THR A 709 5.57 28.55 37.34
C THR A 709 5.13 28.29 38.78
N TYR A 710 4.49 27.14 39.02
CA TYR A 710 4.67 26.37 40.24
C TYR A 710 5.62 25.20 39.93
N THR A 711 6.85 25.29 40.41
CA THR A 711 7.79 24.18 40.43
C THR A 711 7.34 23.14 41.45
N TRP A 712 6.87 21.99 40.98
CA TRP A 712 7.01 20.74 41.71
C TRP A 712 8.15 19.94 41.08
N THR A 713 9.32 20.01 41.70
CA THR A 713 10.33 18.97 41.54
C THR A 713 9.83 17.71 42.21
N ALA A 714 9.33 16.77 41.42
CA ALA A 714 9.24 15.37 41.83
C ALA A 714 10.18 14.57 40.92
N GLN A 715 11.09 13.87 41.58
CA GLN A 715 12.08 12.98 41.02
C GLN A 715 11.49 12.00 40.01
N GLN A 716 12.33 11.64 39.04
CA GLN A 716 12.41 10.30 38.45
C GLN A 716 11.52 9.27 39.15
N HIS A 717 10.37 9.00 38.54
CA HIS A 717 9.75 7.69 38.61
C HIS A 717 9.75 7.13 37.20
N SER A 718 10.67 6.20 37.02
CA SER A 718 10.63 5.17 36.01
C SER A 718 9.26 4.47 35.99
N GLU A 719 8.80 4.17 34.78
CA GLU A 719 7.89 3.08 34.41
C GLU A 719 6.41 3.15 34.83
N SER A 720 5.56 2.95 33.81
CA SER A 720 4.13 2.59 33.82
C SER A 720 3.13 3.75 34.06
N SER A 721 2.06 3.97 33.29
CA SER A 721 1.43 3.18 32.22
C SER A 721 0.18 3.96 31.75
N GLY A 722 0.18 4.52 30.54
CA GLY A 722 -1.08 4.83 29.80
C GLY A 722 -1.77 3.54 29.31
N HIS A 723 -0.99 2.47 29.17
CA HIS A 723 -1.33 1.17 28.58
C HIS A 723 -2.13 0.22 29.46
N TRP A 724 -2.93 0.72 30.43
CA TRP A 724 -3.68 -0.19 31.33
C TRP A 724 -4.77 -1.00 30.61
N LEU A 725 -5.19 -0.51 29.44
CA LEU A 725 -6.16 -1.11 28.54
C LEU A 725 -5.55 -2.02 27.47
N GLU A 726 -4.22 -2.24 27.47
CA GLU A 726 -3.56 -3.16 26.53
C GLU A 726 -3.53 -4.62 27.03
N ASP A 727 -4.03 -4.85 28.23
CA ASP A 727 -4.05 -6.18 28.84
C ASP A 727 -5.32 -6.94 28.49
N ASN A 728 -5.17 -7.97 27.66
CA ASN A 728 -6.23 -8.85 27.20
C ASN A 728 -7.10 -9.45 28.34
N GLU A 729 -6.59 -9.65 29.55
CA GLU A 729 -7.37 -10.19 30.67
C GLU A 729 -8.40 -9.18 31.22
N LEU A 730 -8.13 -7.87 31.12
CA LEU A 730 -9.08 -6.82 31.54
C LEU A 730 -10.22 -6.65 30.51
N ILE A 731 -10.00 -7.05 29.26
CA ILE A 731 -10.89 -6.79 28.11
C ILE A 731 -11.76 -8.01 27.77
N LYS A 732 -11.27 -9.25 28.03
CA LYS A 732 -12.00 -10.53 27.82
C LYS A 732 -13.34 -10.60 28.55
N SER A 733 -13.54 -9.82 29.60
CA SER A 733 -14.82 -9.63 30.28
C SER A 733 -15.73 -8.68 29.47
N LYS A 734 -16.08 -9.06 28.23
CA LYS A 734 -16.93 -8.33 27.25
C LYS A 734 -17.32 -6.87 27.57
N THR A 735 -16.59 -5.95 26.92
CA THR A 735 -16.87 -4.51 26.69
C THR A 735 -16.84 -3.56 27.89
N LEU A 736 -15.64 -3.06 28.18
CA LEU A 736 -15.40 -1.87 29.00
C LEU A 736 -16.06 -0.63 28.34
N ARG A 737 -17.21 -0.21 28.86
CA ARG A 737 -17.95 0.99 28.43
C ARG A 737 -18.28 1.86 29.64
N GLY A 738 -18.40 3.16 29.42
CA GLY A 738 -18.70 4.12 30.47
C GLY A 738 -17.52 4.45 31.38
N VAL A 739 -16.29 4.11 31.00
CA VAL A 739 -15.08 4.49 31.75
C VAL A 739 -14.62 5.88 31.33
N TYR A 740 -14.29 6.71 32.32
CA TYR A 740 -13.84 8.08 32.10
C TYR A 740 -12.34 8.16 31.89
N VAL A 741 -11.93 8.89 30.85
CA VAL A 741 -10.55 8.98 30.39
C VAL A 741 -10.20 10.39 29.94
N GLU A 742 -8.91 10.70 29.99
CA GLU A 742 -8.32 11.93 29.46
C GLU A 742 -7.39 11.59 28.30
N LEU A 743 -7.48 12.37 27.24
CA LEU A 743 -6.66 12.24 26.04
C LEU A 743 -5.35 12.98 26.27
N ARG A 744 -4.29 12.29 26.66
CA ARG A 744 -3.04 12.95 27.09
C ARG A 744 -2.11 13.32 25.94
N GLU A 745 -2.11 12.49 24.92
CA GLU A 745 -1.22 12.64 23.77
C GLU A 745 -2.04 12.57 22.48
N SER A 746 -1.38 12.79 21.36
CA SER A 746 -1.90 12.56 20.03
C SER A 746 -0.71 12.02 19.27
N ASP A 747 -0.75 10.75 18.88
CA ASP A 747 0.44 10.11 18.33
C ASP A 747 0.78 10.73 16.97
N PRO A 748 1.93 11.40 16.82
CA PRO A 748 2.37 11.87 15.52
C PRO A 748 2.95 10.73 14.65
N ARG A 749 3.04 9.49 15.17
CA ARG A 749 3.67 8.33 14.53
C ARG A 749 2.70 7.23 14.08
N SER A 750 1.38 7.38 14.23
CA SER A 750 0.43 6.38 13.73
C SER A 750 0.31 6.45 12.20
N ARG A 751 1.29 5.88 11.50
CA ARG A 751 1.39 5.87 10.02
C ARG A 751 0.35 5.00 9.32
N ASN A 752 -0.51 4.28 10.05
CA ASN A 752 -1.43 3.28 9.49
C ASN A 752 -2.93 3.60 9.61
N HIS A 753 -3.32 4.83 9.97
CA HIS A 753 -4.72 5.26 9.94
C HIS A 753 -4.92 6.58 9.20
N VAL A 754 -4.92 6.49 7.88
CA VAL A 754 -5.54 7.50 7.02
C VAL A 754 -7.06 7.25 7.11
N GLY A 755 -7.80 8.14 7.78
CA GLY A 755 -9.27 8.00 7.89
C GLY A 755 -9.90 8.36 9.23
N SER A 756 -9.51 9.48 9.84
CA SER A 756 -10.42 10.40 10.55
C SER A 756 -9.57 11.56 11.04
N GLY A 757 -9.57 12.68 10.29
CA GLY A 757 -8.68 13.81 10.51
C GLY A 757 -8.88 14.55 11.84
N ARG A 758 -8.56 13.91 12.96
CA ARG A 758 -8.86 14.41 14.30
C ARG A 758 -7.82 14.07 15.38
N TYR A 759 -6.66 13.50 15.04
CA TYR A 759 -5.58 13.25 16.02
C TYR A 759 -4.24 13.91 15.75
N GLU A 760 -4.25 15.12 15.16
CA GLU A 760 -3.09 16.03 15.17
C GLU A 760 -3.16 17.01 16.36
N GLY A 761 -3.28 16.50 17.59
CA GLY A 761 -3.26 17.32 18.82
C GLY A 761 -4.55 18.12 19.13
N ALA A 762 -5.55 18.09 18.25
CA ALA A 762 -6.78 18.86 18.40
C ALA A 762 -7.57 18.59 19.71
N TYR A 763 -7.44 17.40 20.29
CA TYR A 763 -8.14 16.99 21.54
C TYR A 763 -7.19 16.70 22.69
N LYS A 764 -5.95 17.17 22.63
CA LYS A 764 -4.99 16.99 23.71
C LYS A 764 -5.51 17.63 25.00
N ASN A 765 -5.43 16.87 26.09
CA ASN A 765 -5.97 17.12 27.43
C ASN A 765 -7.51 17.17 27.53
N GLN A 766 -8.23 16.75 26.49
CA GLN A 766 -9.69 16.68 26.57
C GLN A 766 -10.16 15.45 27.31
N GLN A 767 -11.26 15.59 28.04
CA GLN A 767 -11.86 14.49 28.77
C GLN A 767 -12.98 13.83 27.97
N GLY A 768 -13.07 12.51 28.05
CA GLY A 768 -14.08 11.73 27.36
C GLY A 768 -14.47 10.44 28.07
N VAL A 769 -15.51 9.82 27.53
CA VAL A 769 -16.05 8.54 28.02
C VAL A 769 -15.84 7.47 26.96
N ILE A 770 -15.25 6.34 27.34
CA ILE A 770 -15.13 5.17 26.46
C ILE A 770 -16.53 4.58 26.22
N LEU A 771 -16.94 4.50 24.95
CA LEU A 771 -18.21 3.90 24.55
C LEU A 771 -18.07 2.45 24.09
N SER A 772 -16.90 2.06 23.57
CA SER A 772 -16.58 0.67 23.20
C SER A 772 -15.08 0.53 22.94
N ILE A 773 -14.58 -0.69 23.07
CA ILE A 773 -13.24 -1.11 22.68
C ILE A 773 -13.36 -2.13 21.56
N LEU A 774 -12.59 -1.96 20.48
CA LEU A 774 -12.46 -2.92 19.40
C LEU A 774 -11.19 -3.74 19.63
N LEU A 775 -11.33 -5.06 19.70
CA LEU A 775 -10.21 -6.00 19.70
C LEU A 775 -10.08 -6.60 18.31
N ALA A 776 -8.93 -6.43 17.68
CA ALA A 776 -8.55 -7.22 16.51
C ALA A 776 -7.96 -8.54 17.00
N ASP A 777 -8.49 -9.67 16.55
CA ASP A 777 -8.17 -11.00 17.10
C ASP A 777 -6.82 -11.58 16.64
N ASN A 778 -5.82 -10.74 16.32
CA ASN A 778 -4.45 -11.17 16.03
C ASN A 778 -3.40 -10.12 16.47
N ALA A 779 -2.25 -10.62 16.93
CA ALA A 779 -1.23 -9.93 17.74
C ALA A 779 -0.43 -8.81 17.04
N ALA A 780 -0.90 -8.26 15.92
CA ALA A 780 -0.17 -7.29 15.11
C ALA A 780 -0.87 -5.93 14.93
N HIS A 781 -2.00 -5.67 15.58
CA HIS A 781 -2.72 -4.39 15.46
C HIS A 781 -2.98 -3.70 16.81
N GLU A 782 -2.90 -2.37 16.79
CA GLU A 782 -3.19 -1.49 17.92
C GLU A 782 -4.67 -1.57 18.29
N MET A 783 -4.99 -1.73 19.59
CA MET A 783 -6.39 -1.71 20.05
C MET A 783 -6.96 -0.29 20.01
N ILE A 784 -8.23 -0.15 19.61
CA ILE A 784 -8.88 1.16 19.44
C ILE A 784 -10.09 1.30 20.37
N ALA A 785 -10.19 2.44 21.05
CA ALA A 785 -11.34 2.84 21.84
C ALA A 785 -12.16 3.92 21.12
N ARG A 786 -13.49 3.76 21.07
CA ARG A 786 -14.40 4.86 20.69
C ARG A 786 -14.67 5.72 21.92
N VAL A 787 -14.33 7.00 21.86
CA VAL A 787 -14.42 7.96 22.96
C VAL A 787 -15.38 9.09 22.62
N LYS A 788 -16.29 9.43 23.53
CA LYS A 788 -17.16 10.61 23.45
C LYS A 788 -16.57 11.74 24.28
N LEU A 789 -16.23 12.87 23.66
CA LEU A 789 -15.74 14.05 24.38
C LEU A 789 -16.84 14.71 25.22
N LEU A 790 -16.50 15.27 26.38
CA LEU A 790 -17.48 15.93 27.25
C LEU A 790 -17.72 17.41 26.97
N ASP A 791 -16.76 18.13 26.40
CA ASP A 791 -16.81 19.59 26.25
C ASP A 791 -17.28 20.04 24.84
N ALA A 792 -16.91 19.30 23.79
CA ALA A 792 -17.09 19.64 22.38
C ALA A 792 -18.37 19.05 21.73
N GLN A 793 -19.55 19.42 22.26
CA GLN A 793 -20.87 18.99 21.74
C GLN A 793 -21.08 17.45 21.69
N GLY A 794 -20.29 16.67 22.45
CA GLY A 794 -20.43 15.22 22.47
C GLY A 794 -19.87 14.51 21.23
N THR A 795 -18.89 15.11 20.55
CA THR A 795 -18.19 14.53 19.40
C THR A 795 -17.66 13.13 19.74
N MET A 796 -17.91 12.18 18.82
CA MET A 796 -17.36 10.82 18.86
C MET A 796 -16.06 10.76 18.07
N ILE A 797 -15.02 10.17 18.67
CA ILE A 797 -13.72 9.96 18.02
C ILE A 797 -13.20 8.56 18.34
N SER A 798 -12.48 7.96 17.41
CA SER A 798 -11.75 6.72 17.62
C SER A 798 -10.31 7.05 18.01
N VAL A 799 -9.79 6.42 19.06
CA VAL A 799 -8.43 6.62 19.53
C VAL A 799 -7.73 5.30 19.80
N PRO A 800 -6.45 5.19 19.46
CA PRO A 800 -5.65 4.07 19.92
C PRO A 800 -5.60 4.03 21.45
N ILE A 801 -5.57 2.83 22.01
CA ILE A 801 -5.69 2.62 23.45
C ILE A 801 -4.48 3.16 24.24
N TYR A 802 -3.32 3.30 23.63
CA TYR A 802 -2.14 3.91 24.27
C TYR A 802 -2.25 5.43 24.49
N VAL A 803 -3.20 6.10 23.83
CA VAL A 803 -3.36 7.57 23.90
C VAL A 803 -4.23 8.00 25.08
N LEU A 804 -4.87 7.05 25.78
CA LEU A 804 -5.81 7.30 26.87
C LEU A 804 -5.18 7.17 28.26
N SER A 805 -5.51 8.10 29.15
CA SER A 805 -5.14 8.04 30.56
C SER A 805 -6.40 7.90 31.43
N PRO A 806 -6.40 7.01 32.45
CA PRO A 806 -7.55 6.82 33.31
C PRO A 806 -7.77 8.07 34.15
N VAL A 807 -9.01 8.55 34.21
CA VAL A 807 -9.38 9.62 35.14
C VAL A 807 -9.85 8.97 36.44
N PRO A 808 -9.15 9.16 37.56
CA PRO A 808 -9.52 8.54 38.81
C PRO A 808 -10.83 9.12 39.36
N PRO A 809 -11.54 8.38 40.23
CA PRO A 809 -12.61 8.95 41.04
C PRO A 809 -12.11 10.20 41.78
N SER A 810 -12.96 11.22 41.86
CA SER A 810 -12.62 12.53 42.43
C SER A 810 -13.22 12.73 43.83
N GLU A 811 -14.20 11.91 44.23
CA GLU A 811 -14.89 12.04 45.51
C GLU A 811 -15.48 10.69 46.00
N PRO A 812 -15.75 10.56 47.31
CA PRO A 812 -16.47 9.42 47.86
C PRO A 812 -17.84 9.16 47.20
N GLY A 813 -18.18 7.88 47.05
CA GLY A 813 -19.45 7.44 46.48
C GLY A 813 -19.37 7.03 45.01
N GLN A 814 -18.36 7.51 44.27
CA GLN A 814 -18.12 7.12 42.89
C GLN A 814 -17.60 5.68 42.78
N HIS A 815 -17.93 5.00 41.68
CA HIS A 815 -17.37 3.68 41.35
C HIS A 815 -16.13 3.83 40.47
N GLY A 816 -15.14 2.99 40.73
CA GLY A 816 -13.90 2.92 39.95
C GLY A 816 -13.50 1.47 39.65
N LEU A 817 -13.01 1.24 38.44
CA LEU A 817 -12.37 -0.01 38.03
C LEU A 817 -10.94 -0.06 38.59
N ILE A 818 -10.58 -1.14 39.27
CA ILE A 818 -9.22 -1.31 39.83
C ILE A 818 -8.25 -1.74 38.74
N LEU A 819 -7.21 -0.93 38.53
CA LEU A 819 -6.24 -1.10 37.43
C LEU A 819 -4.99 -1.89 37.85
N LYS A 820 -4.60 -1.81 39.13
CA LYS A 820 -3.35 -2.40 39.67
C LYS A 820 -3.61 -3.16 40.98
N GLY A 821 -2.77 -4.14 41.28
CA GLY A 821 -2.80 -4.90 42.55
C GLY A 821 -3.71 -6.14 42.58
N ARG A 822 -3.89 -6.72 43.77
CA ARG A 822 -4.54 -8.04 43.97
C ARG A 822 -6.00 -8.12 43.53
N HIS A 823 -6.68 -6.99 43.47
CA HIS A 823 -8.11 -6.90 43.12
C HIS A 823 -8.34 -6.24 41.76
N ARG A 824 -7.31 -6.25 40.89
CA ARG A 824 -7.37 -5.76 39.51
C ARG A 824 -8.57 -6.36 38.75
N GLY A 825 -9.21 -5.52 37.93
CA GLY A 825 -10.40 -5.87 37.14
C GLY A 825 -11.72 -5.81 37.92
N SER A 826 -11.69 -5.64 39.24
CA SER A 826 -12.92 -5.49 40.04
C SER A 826 -13.40 -4.04 40.08
N VAL A 827 -14.72 -3.85 40.13
CA VAL A 827 -15.33 -2.54 40.39
C VAL A 827 -15.40 -2.31 41.90
N ALA A 828 -14.88 -1.17 42.36
CA ALA A 828 -14.93 -0.78 43.76
C ALA A 828 -15.65 0.56 43.92
N LYS A 829 -16.38 0.71 45.03
CA LYS A 829 -16.98 1.98 45.43
C LYS A 829 -16.02 2.74 46.35
N VAL A 830 -15.74 3.98 46.02
CA VAL A 830 -14.91 4.86 46.85
C VAL A 830 -15.66 5.25 48.11
N ARG A 831 -15.03 5.10 49.28
CA ARG A 831 -15.64 5.37 50.59
C ARG A 831 -15.08 6.63 51.23
N GLU A 832 -13.77 6.82 51.18
CA GLU A 832 -13.09 7.99 51.76
C GLU A 832 -11.73 8.19 51.09
N GLY A 833 -11.25 9.44 51.01
CA GLY A 833 -9.96 9.80 50.42
C GLY A 833 -8.99 10.37 51.44
N TYR A 834 -7.72 9.99 51.34
CA TYR A 834 -6.60 10.49 52.12
C TYR A 834 -5.46 10.86 51.16
N GLU A 835 -4.52 11.74 51.54
CA GLU A 835 -3.45 12.24 50.65
C GLU A 835 -2.82 11.14 49.75
N GLY A 836 -3.23 11.14 48.47
CA GLY A 836 -2.77 10.21 47.43
C GLY A 836 -3.42 8.81 47.40
N ARG A 837 -4.37 8.50 48.28
CA ARG A 837 -5.00 7.16 48.40
C ARG A 837 -6.51 7.20 48.64
N TRP A 838 -7.23 6.27 48.02
CA TRP A 838 -8.64 5.98 48.25
C TRP A 838 -8.80 4.77 49.19
N PHE A 839 -9.65 4.90 50.20
CA PHE A 839 -10.25 3.76 50.87
C PHE A 839 -11.50 3.32 50.08
N VAL A 840 -11.51 2.07 49.62
CA VAL A 840 -12.51 1.55 48.69
C VAL A 840 -13.16 0.27 49.22
N SER A 841 -14.32 -0.09 48.66
CA SER A 841 -14.99 -1.36 48.95
C SER A 841 -15.41 -2.10 47.69
N ILE A 842 -15.19 -3.41 47.65
CA ILE A 842 -15.77 -4.32 46.64
C ILE A 842 -16.89 -5.12 47.33
N GLY A 843 -18.12 -4.92 46.87
CA GLY A 843 -19.30 -5.48 47.54
C GLY A 843 -19.43 -5.01 49.00
N LYS A 844 -20.06 -5.84 49.85
CA LYS A 844 -20.43 -5.47 51.23
C LYS A 844 -19.36 -5.75 52.31
N SER A 845 -18.29 -6.48 51.98
CA SER A 845 -17.40 -7.07 53.00
C SER A 845 -15.90 -6.88 52.75
N LEU A 846 -15.48 -6.49 51.55
CA LEU A 846 -14.07 -6.33 51.23
C LEU A 846 -13.71 -4.85 51.13
N HIS A 847 -12.88 -4.37 52.06
CA HIS A 847 -12.42 -2.99 52.15
C HIS A 847 -10.90 -2.91 52.20
N PHE A 848 -10.30 -1.96 51.50
CA PHE A 848 -8.85 -1.75 51.50
C PHE A 848 -8.49 -0.36 50.94
N GLU A 849 -7.22 0.03 51.08
CA GLU A 849 -6.68 1.25 50.50
C GLU A 849 -6.01 0.99 49.14
N THR A 850 -6.15 1.93 48.22
CA THR A 850 -5.48 1.90 46.91
C THR A 850 -5.05 3.31 46.51
N ALA A 851 -4.01 3.45 45.69
CA ALA A 851 -3.58 4.75 45.18
C ALA A 851 -4.62 5.33 44.20
N TYR A 852 -4.68 6.66 44.08
CA TYR A 852 -5.65 7.34 43.21
C TYR A 852 -5.54 6.90 41.75
N GLU A 853 -4.33 6.89 41.23
CA GLU A 853 -3.97 6.50 39.86
C GLU A 853 -4.21 5.01 39.56
N SER A 854 -4.50 4.20 40.58
CA SER A 854 -4.82 2.78 40.42
C SER A 854 -6.30 2.53 40.13
N LEU A 855 -7.11 3.58 39.93
CA LEU A 855 -8.53 3.50 39.59
C LEU A 855 -8.86 4.26 38.30
N ALA A 856 -9.76 3.71 37.48
CA ALA A 856 -10.45 4.45 36.42
C ALA A 856 -11.93 4.67 36.79
N ARG A 857 -12.42 5.90 36.75
CA ARG A 857 -13.80 6.25 37.14
C ARG A 857 -14.83 5.67 36.17
N ILE A 858 -15.92 5.13 36.70
CA ILE A 858 -17.04 4.58 35.92
C ILE A 858 -18.24 5.53 35.99
N MET A 859 -18.88 5.78 34.85
CA MET A 859 -20.00 6.73 34.68
C MET A 859 -21.39 6.08 34.76
N VAL A 860 -21.49 4.75 34.78
CA VAL A 860 -22.79 4.08 34.84
C VAL A 860 -23.41 4.28 36.22
N ASP A 861 -24.63 4.80 36.28
CA ASP A 861 -25.48 4.70 37.48
C ASP A 861 -25.78 3.21 37.71
N ILE A 862 -24.98 2.56 38.56
CA ILE A 862 -25.17 1.17 38.95
C ILE A 862 -26.31 1.14 39.96
N GLU A 863 -27.56 1.09 39.49
CA GLU A 863 -28.71 0.91 40.38
C GLU A 863 -28.82 -0.52 40.96
N ASN A 864 -28.04 -1.50 40.48
CA ASN A 864 -27.98 -2.83 41.12
C ASN A 864 -26.62 -3.54 40.91
N GLU A 865 -25.85 -3.65 42.00
CA GLU A 865 -24.48 -4.19 42.07
C GLU A 865 -24.34 -5.71 41.82
N GLU A 866 -25.42 -6.46 41.54
CA GLU A 866 -25.36 -7.94 41.50
C GLU A 866 -25.38 -8.59 40.10
N ASN A 867 -25.52 -7.82 39.00
CA ASN A 867 -25.65 -8.41 37.66
C ASN A 867 -24.63 -7.95 36.61
N VAL A 868 -23.50 -7.39 37.01
CA VAL A 868 -22.39 -7.13 36.07
C VAL A 868 -21.36 -8.25 36.19
N ARG A 869 -21.55 -9.34 35.43
CA ARG A 869 -20.41 -10.02 34.83
C ARG A 869 -20.18 -9.35 33.49
N LEU A 870 -19.13 -8.55 33.47
CA LEU A 870 -18.48 -8.04 32.27
C LEU A 870 -18.20 -9.21 31.31
#